data_AF-A0A5N5MWY4-F1
#
_entry.id   AF-A0A5N5MWY4-F1
#
_cell.length_a   1.000
_cell.length_b   1.000
_cell.length_c   1.000
_cell.angle_alpha   90.00
_cell.angle_beta   90.00
_cell.angle_gamma   90.00
#
_symmetry.space_group_name_H-M   'P 1'
#
loop_
_entity.id
_entity.type
_entity.pdbx_description
1 polymer ?
#
loop_
_entity_poly.entity_id
_entity_poly.type
_entity_poly.pdbx_seq_one_letter_code
_entity_poly.pdbx_strand_id
1 'polypeptide(L)'
;MDMDMDAQHSDLQAVFTDVRSGLVPAMSTEELASQISSAINHSLHILLQSPHGMTSEDTEMTGMFLTLTGKIISKLTSKSLPRDVSVFYEDAVKRLFGASNLTADLVCLMNCQDRMLSHLAAKCMASFVIYDIGNTIGSNRVWTTAFTETFQSSAPSRALDTHLWALTDMIKRIMKLDSINKREILMKLLADFESSLTSLYPKLLFQDNPEHTHAAENDRDTVELEISVCALLDLVEVLSAARLRHGLCSSVQRLVFLQTSALLHLTLSNMKEFVKKRALLLLKRILVQRTGEEWGFGENHSKERDEEYSTDLLLMADAVLQEVEAGWLRKFRVKTQASFFGGNKVNVSDGEMKDAVMLRAVSLILIKCLEIKTRHVSTQGAHCALDVQPCLMELLAFLQQQVLQVKAVTHLCSWILVVFADQDDDLIESAKVLITLYLHQRSSRSSDPSACEWGCNPHCHFTLLLGSLSFDHTVLLDFLISDETCFLEYCVLYLKHLCNHWQDFCNACCRIENSETETHTLSLPHFSEASETSQPRDDPQSKVPGFRPSLVDYECSEDSEDEDRSVSNLQKRRNAEEPVAEINMSKAGEQAVCGSADTVEKISTASPVGLSGKVALCLTELRTVITRLHSRGLFPYNPTSLLKLLRAIETKGHLEKLTAPQLK
;
A
#
# COMPACT_ATOMS: atom_id res chain seq x y z
N MET A 1 8.25 24.96 50.91
CA MET A 1 7.00 24.29 51.28
C MET A 1 6.88 23.20 50.24
N ASP A 2 7.69 22.16 50.43
CA ASP A 2 7.85 21.07 49.48
C ASP A 2 6.59 20.20 49.60
N MET A 3 5.64 20.40 48.68
CA MET A 3 4.59 19.42 48.47
C MET A 3 5.24 18.17 47.91
N ASP A 4 4.92 17.04 48.52
CA ASP A 4 5.34 15.69 48.14
C ASP A 4 5.01 15.43 46.66
N MET A 5 5.99 15.62 45.76
CA MET A 5 5.82 15.40 44.32
C MET A 5 5.50 13.93 44.02
N ASP A 6 5.97 13.00 44.87
CA ASP A 6 5.69 11.57 44.76
C ASP A 6 4.21 11.24 44.97
N ALA A 7 3.50 11.99 45.82
CA ALA A 7 2.07 11.80 46.04
C ALA A 7 1.24 12.28 44.83
N GLN A 8 1.62 13.40 44.21
CA GLN A 8 0.97 13.91 43.00
C GLN A 8 1.17 12.98 41.79
N HIS A 9 2.36 12.39 41.65
CA HIS A 9 2.64 11.40 40.60
C HIS A 9 1.81 10.12 40.79
N SER A 10 1.66 9.65 42.04
CA SER A 10 0.84 8.47 42.37
C SER A 10 -0.64 8.71 42.08
N ASP A 11 -1.19 9.89 42.39
CA ASP A 11 -2.57 10.24 42.09
C ASP A 11 -2.83 10.33 40.58
N LEU A 12 -1.90 10.92 39.81
CA LEU A 12 -2.03 11.00 38.35
C LEU A 12 -1.99 9.63 37.67
N GLN A 13 -1.16 8.72 38.18
CA GLN A 13 -1.09 7.36 37.65
C GLN A 13 -2.38 6.57 37.94
N ALA A 14 -3.03 6.81 39.08
CA ALA A 14 -4.35 6.28 39.38
C ALA A 14 -5.40 6.81 38.40
N VAL A 15 -5.46 8.13 38.18
CA VAL A 15 -6.37 8.76 37.19
C VAL A 15 -6.16 8.18 35.79
N PHE A 16 -4.91 8.01 35.36
CA PHE A 16 -4.62 7.43 34.05
C PHE A 16 -5.07 5.97 33.94
N THR A 17 -4.95 5.21 35.02
CA THR A 17 -5.38 3.80 35.09
C THR A 17 -6.91 3.68 35.04
N ASP A 18 -7.62 4.57 35.75
CA ASP A 18 -9.08 4.64 35.72
C ASP A 18 -9.58 5.00 34.32
N VAL A 19 -9.00 6.01 33.67
CA VAL A 19 -9.38 6.36 32.29
C VAL A 19 -9.06 5.23 31.30
N ARG A 20 -7.93 4.54 31.48
CA ARG A 20 -7.55 3.39 30.64
C ARG A 20 -8.58 2.26 30.75
N SER A 21 -9.04 1.98 31.97
CA SER A 21 -10.06 0.96 32.26
C SER A 21 -11.49 1.40 31.95
N GLY A 22 -11.71 2.67 31.59
CA GLY A 22 -13.05 3.20 31.28
C GLY A 22 -13.90 3.46 32.52
N LEU A 23 -13.25 3.78 33.64
CA LEU A 23 -13.89 4.12 34.91
C LEU A 23 -13.86 5.63 35.17
N VAL A 24 -14.76 6.12 36.02
CA VAL A 24 -14.71 7.50 36.50
C VAL A 24 -13.55 7.65 37.49
N PRO A 25 -12.59 8.56 37.24
CA PRO A 25 -11.53 8.86 38.20
C PRO A 25 -12.09 9.35 39.54
N ALA A 26 -11.37 9.11 40.63
CA ALA A 26 -11.75 9.55 41.98
C ALA A 26 -11.60 11.07 42.22
N MET A 27 -12.03 11.90 41.27
CA MET A 27 -11.97 13.36 41.31
C MET A 27 -13.11 13.98 40.50
N SER A 28 -13.41 15.26 40.73
CA SER A 28 -14.42 15.97 39.95
C SER A 28 -13.94 16.32 38.53
N THR A 29 -14.89 16.54 37.61
CA THR A 29 -14.58 16.99 36.24
C THR A 29 -13.88 18.36 36.21
N GLU A 30 -14.14 19.20 37.22
CA GLU A 30 -13.51 20.51 37.38
C GLU A 30 -12.06 20.40 37.82
N GLU A 31 -11.78 19.55 38.82
CA GLU A 31 -10.40 19.27 39.26
C GLU A 31 -9.59 18.64 38.14
N LEU A 32 -10.14 17.65 37.44
CA LEU A 32 -9.47 17.01 36.31
C LEU A 32 -9.16 18.01 35.20
N ALA A 33 -10.15 18.82 34.80
CA ALA A 33 -9.95 19.84 33.76
C ALA A 33 -8.93 20.90 34.18
N SER A 34 -8.99 21.35 35.44
CA SER A 34 -8.05 22.32 36.00
C SER A 34 -6.62 21.79 36.04
N GLN A 35 -6.42 20.52 36.42
CA GLN A 35 -5.09 19.90 36.45
C GLN A 35 -4.48 19.80 35.04
N ILE A 36 -5.25 19.31 34.07
CA ILE A 36 -4.82 19.22 32.67
C ILE A 36 -4.47 20.61 32.13
N SER A 37 -5.37 21.59 32.29
CA SER A 37 -5.15 22.95 31.80
C SER A 37 -3.97 23.64 32.50
N SER A 38 -3.80 23.45 33.81
CA SER A 38 -2.69 24.04 34.57
C SER A 38 -1.34 23.48 34.11
N ALA A 39 -1.24 22.17 33.90
CA ALA A 39 0.00 21.54 33.44
C ALA A 39 0.40 22.04 32.05
N ILE A 40 -0.55 22.06 31.11
CA ILE A 40 -0.31 22.54 29.74
C ILE A 40 0.08 24.03 29.73
N ASN A 41 -0.60 24.87 30.52
CA ASN A 41 -0.29 26.29 30.62
C ASN A 41 1.07 26.55 31.27
N HIS A 42 1.47 25.74 32.25
CA HIS A 42 2.80 25.85 32.86
C HIS A 42 3.90 25.65 31.82
N SER A 43 3.78 24.60 31.01
CA SER A 43 4.73 24.29 29.95
C SER A 43 4.73 25.33 28.83
N LEU A 44 3.56 25.85 28.46
CA LEU A 44 3.47 26.97 27.52
C LEU A 44 4.15 28.23 28.04
N HIS A 45 3.98 28.55 29.32
CA HIS A 45 4.63 29.70 29.95
C HIS A 45 6.17 29.55 29.94
N ILE A 46 6.69 28.34 30.20
CA ILE A 46 8.12 28.05 30.08
C ILE A 46 8.60 28.24 28.63
N LEU A 47 7.88 27.67 27.66
CA LEU A 47 8.23 27.76 26.24
C LEU A 47 8.20 29.20 25.69
N LEU A 48 7.26 30.03 26.17
CA LEU A 48 7.17 31.45 25.82
C LEU A 48 8.34 32.27 26.38
N GLN A 49 8.88 31.89 27.55
CA GLN A 49 10.02 32.56 28.16
C GLN A 49 11.36 32.06 27.61
N SER A 50 11.48 30.76 27.33
CA SER A 50 12.68 30.14 26.77
C SER A 50 12.30 28.91 25.93
N PRO A 51 12.58 28.90 24.61
CA PRO A 51 12.30 27.76 23.73
C PRO A 51 13.02 26.46 24.13
N HIS A 52 14.04 26.55 24.98
CA HIS A 52 14.83 25.42 25.49
C HIS A 52 14.74 25.29 27.03
N GLY A 53 13.83 26.02 27.67
CA GLY A 53 13.75 26.08 29.14
C GLY A 53 13.02 24.90 29.79
N MET A 54 12.43 24.02 28.98
CA MET A 54 11.57 22.93 29.46
C MET A 54 12.42 21.75 29.92
N THR A 55 12.15 21.22 31.11
CA THR A 55 12.85 20.03 31.64
C THR A 55 12.30 18.75 31.01
N SER A 56 13.01 17.62 31.17
CA SER A 56 12.50 16.30 30.75
C SER A 56 11.18 15.98 31.47
N GLU A 57 11.11 16.29 32.77
CA GLU A 57 9.93 16.05 33.61
C GLU A 57 8.72 16.86 33.14
N ASP A 58 8.90 18.15 32.80
CA ASP A 58 7.82 18.99 32.26
C ASP A 58 7.26 18.43 30.93
N THR A 59 8.15 17.88 30.10
CA THR A 59 7.84 17.29 28.79
C THR A 59 7.06 15.99 28.95
N GLU A 60 7.51 15.12 29.86
CA GLU A 60 6.81 13.87 30.19
C GLU A 60 5.44 14.13 30.78
N MET A 61 5.33 15.07 31.73
CA MET A 61 4.06 15.43 32.37
C MET A 61 3.06 15.99 31.36
N THR A 62 3.49 16.91 30.50
CA THR A 62 2.64 17.46 29.43
C THR A 62 2.21 16.38 28.45
N GLY A 63 3.14 15.51 28.04
CA GLY A 63 2.86 14.38 27.16
C GLY A 63 1.84 13.41 27.75
N MET A 64 1.92 13.14 29.06
CA MET A 64 0.94 12.34 29.80
C MET A 64 -0.45 12.97 29.76
N PHE A 65 -0.58 14.26 30.06
CA PHE A 65 -1.88 14.95 30.04
C PHE A 65 -2.49 15.07 28.64
N LEU A 66 -1.68 15.28 27.61
CA LEU A 66 -2.14 15.25 26.21
C LEU A 66 -2.65 13.86 25.83
N THR A 67 -1.93 12.81 26.24
CA THR A 67 -2.32 11.42 25.99
C THR A 67 -3.59 11.05 26.75
N LEU A 68 -3.70 11.47 28.01
CA LEU A 68 -4.89 11.29 28.84
C LEU A 68 -6.11 11.94 28.19
N THR A 69 -5.97 13.20 27.76
CA THR A 69 -7.02 13.95 27.05
C THR A 69 -7.44 13.22 25.77
N GLY A 70 -6.46 12.76 24.97
CA GLY A 70 -6.72 11.96 23.78
C GLY A 70 -7.48 10.66 24.07
N LYS A 71 -7.16 9.96 25.16
CA LYS A 71 -7.86 8.74 25.60
C LYS A 71 -9.29 9.00 26.05
N ILE A 72 -9.54 10.07 26.80
CA ILE A 72 -10.90 10.48 27.19
C ILE A 72 -11.76 10.66 25.93
N ILE A 73 -11.24 11.38 24.92
CA ILE A 73 -11.94 11.65 23.67
C ILE A 73 -12.15 10.37 22.83
N SER A 74 -11.13 9.51 22.72
CA SER A 74 -11.25 8.28 21.93
C SER A 74 -12.29 7.32 22.51
N LYS A 75 -12.33 7.18 23.85
CA LYS A 75 -13.34 6.41 24.57
C LYS A 75 -14.74 6.97 24.30
N LEU A 76 -14.94 8.28 24.44
CA LEU A 76 -16.23 8.90 24.10
C LEU A 76 -16.68 8.61 22.66
N THR A 77 -15.74 8.51 21.72
CA THR A 77 -16.04 8.26 20.31
C THR A 77 -16.39 6.80 20.03
N SER A 78 -15.89 5.83 20.82
CA SER A 78 -16.11 4.39 20.61
C SER A 78 -17.45 3.85 21.11
N LYS A 79 -18.34 4.69 21.66
CA LYS A 79 -19.74 4.37 22.07
C LYS A 79 -19.93 3.17 23.02
N SER A 80 -18.87 2.63 23.62
CA SER A 80 -18.92 1.43 24.47
C SER A 80 -18.98 1.70 25.98
N LEU A 81 -19.15 2.96 26.40
CA LEU A 81 -19.06 3.33 27.82
C LEU A 81 -20.39 3.28 28.56
N PRO A 82 -20.34 2.96 29.88
CA PRO A 82 -21.44 3.21 30.80
C PRO A 82 -21.88 4.70 30.76
N ARG A 83 -23.19 4.94 30.99
CA ARG A 83 -23.78 6.29 30.86
C ARG A 83 -23.18 7.31 31.82
N ASP A 84 -22.92 6.90 33.04
CA ASP A 84 -22.28 7.69 34.09
C ASP A 84 -20.87 8.14 33.69
N VAL A 85 -20.07 7.23 33.11
CA VAL A 85 -18.73 7.53 32.61
C VAL A 85 -18.80 8.46 31.39
N SER A 86 -19.73 8.21 30.46
CA SER A 86 -19.93 9.07 29.29
C SER A 86 -20.25 10.51 29.70
N VAL A 87 -21.17 10.70 30.64
CA VAL A 87 -21.54 12.04 31.14
C VAL A 87 -20.35 12.74 31.80
N PHE A 88 -19.57 12.02 32.60
CA PHE A 88 -18.37 12.57 33.24
C PHE A 88 -17.34 13.03 32.19
N TYR A 89 -17.03 12.20 31.21
CA TYR A 89 -16.07 12.54 30.15
C TYR A 89 -16.60 13.65 29.23
N GLU A 90 -17.88 13.66 28.88
CA GLU A 90 -18.49 14.74 28.10
C GLU A 90 -18.37 16.09 28.80
N ASP A 91 -18.62 16.15 30.11
CA ASP A 91 -18.47 17.37 30.90
C ASP A 91 -16.99 17.80 31.00
N ALA A 92 -16.07 16.85 31.22
CA ALA A 92 -14.64 17.13 31.22
C ALA A 92 -14.17 17.74 29.88
N VAL A 93 -14.57 17.17 28.74
CA VAL A 93 -14.21 17.70 27.41
C VAL A 93 -14.83 19.08 27.17
N LYS A 94 -16.09 19.30 27.55
CA LYS A 94 -16.74 20.63 27.44
C LYS A 94 -16.00 21.69 28.26
N ARG A 95 -15.52 21.35 29.47
CA ARG A 95 -14.74 22.26 30.30
C ARG A 95 -13.37 22.57 29.69
N LEU A 96 -12.64 21.55 29.26
CA LEU A 96 -11.31 21.68 28.66
C LEU A 96 -11.32 22.54 27.39
N PHE A 97 -12.21 22.24 26.45
CA PHE A 97 -12.20 22.89 25.13
C PHE A 97 -13.14 24.10 25.05
N GLY A 98 -14.09 24.24 25.98
CA GLY A 98 -14.98 25.39 26.10
C GLY A 98 -14.42 26.46 27.04
N ALA A 99 -14.40 26.18 28.34
CA ALA A 99 -14.05 27.18 29.37
C ALA A 99 -12.53 27.45 29.43
N SER A 100 -11.71 26.41 29.36
CA SER A 100 -10.24 26.54 29.43
C SER A 100 -9.58 26.90 28.10
N ASN A 101 -10.33 26.93 26.99
CA ASN A 101 -9.84 27.22 25.63
C ASN A 101 -8.60 26.40 25.21
N LEU A 102 -8.57 25.11 25.58
CA LEU A 102 -7.45 24.21 25.27
C LEU A 102 -7.11 24.15 23.77
N THR A 103 -8.04 24.48 22.87
CA THR A 103 -7.76 24.59 21.43
C THR A 103 -6.63 25.58 21.10
N ALA A 104 -6.56 26.72 21.78
CA ALA A 104 -5.52 27.71 21.52
C ALA A 104 -4.16 27.22 22.04
N ASP A 105 -4.16 26.63 23.23
CA ASP A 105 -2.98 26.05 23.87
C ASP A 105 -2.37 24.92 23.02
N LEU A 106 -3.21 24.05 22.47
CA LEU A 106 -2.78 23.00 21.56
C LEU A 106 -2.14 23.55 20.28
N VAL A 107 -2.69 24.61 19.68
CA VAL A 107 -2.07 25.27 18.52
C VAL A 107 -0.67 25.80 18.86
N CYS A 108 -0.50 26.40 20.03
CA CYS A 108 0.81 26.84 20.50
C CYS A 108 1.78 25.66 20.68
N LEU A 109 1.33 24.56 21.31
CA LEU A 109 2.15 23.35 21.49
C LEU A 109 2.51 22.67 20.17
N MET A 110 1.62 22.65 19.18
CA MET A 110 1.90 22.10 17.84
C MET A 110 3.06 22.84 17.17
N ASN A 111 3.26 24.11 17.49
CA ASN A 111 4.36 24.93 16.97
C ASN A 111 5.63 24.89 17.84
N CYS A 112 5.69 24.07 18.89
CA CYS A 112 6.86 23.99 19.74
C CYS A 112 8.03 23.24 19.08
N GLN A 113 9.24 23.40 19.63
CA GLN A 113 10.44 22.77 19.06
C GLN A 113 10.53 21.26 19.35
N ASP A 114 9.90 20.80 20.43
CA ASP A 114 9.89 19.39 20.81
C ASP A 114 8.97 18.59 19.89
N ARG A 115 9.54 17.60 19.19
CA ARG A 115 8.81 16.81 18.18
C ARG A 115 7.75 15.92 18.79
N MET A 116 7.97 15.40 19.99
CA MET A 116 7.03 14.50 20.66
C MET A 116 5.81 15.29 21.12
N LEU A 117 6.02 16.43 21.80
CA LEU A 117 4.93 17.29 22.26
C LEU A 117 4.13 17.88 21.10
N SER A 118 4.81 18.38 20.07
CA SER A 118 4.17 18.89 18.86
C SER A 118 3.27 17.82 18.22
N HIS A 119 3.75 16.59 18.09
CA HIS A 119 2.99 15.47 17.55
C HIS A 119 1.82 15.04 18.47
N LEU A 120 2.03 14.96 19.78
CA LEU A 120 0.97 14.61 20.74
C LEU A 120 -0.13 15.67 20.76
N ALA A 121 0.24 16.95 20.68
CA ALA A 121 -0.71 18.06 20.58
C ALA A 121 -1.52 17.97 19.28
N ALA A 122 -0.87 17.66 18.15
CA ALA A 122 -1.52 17.43 16.88
C ALA A 122 -2.53 16.26 16.93
N LYS A 123 -2.13 15.14 17.54
CA LYS A 123 -2.99 13.95 17.72
C LYS A 123 -4.18 14.24 18.64
N CYS A 124 -3.97 15.01 19.70
CA CYS A 124 -5.02 15.46 20.60
C CYS A 124 -6.01 16.38 19.88
N MET A 125 -5.51 17.37 19.12
CA MET A 125 -6.32 18.26 18.28
C MET A 125 -7.15 17.48 17.26
N ALA A 126 -6.54 16.54 16.53
CA ALA A 126 -7.25 15.70 15.58
C ALA A 126 -8.38 14.90 16.24
N SER A 127 -8.11 14.29 17.41
CA SER A 127 -9.13 13.53 18.16
C SER A 127 -10.29 14.42 18.60
N PHE A 128 -9.99 15.62 19.11
CA PHE A 128 -11.00 16.59 19.52
C PHE A 128 -11.88 17.06 18.36
N VAL A 129 -11.28 17.43 17.22
CA VAL A 129 -12.04 17.89 16.04
C VAL A 129 -13.02 16.82 15.56
N ILE A 130 -12.62 15.55 15.55
CA ILE A 130 -13.51 14.44 15.19
C ILE A 130 -14.71 14.34 16.15
N TYR A 131 -14.44 14.47 17.45
CA TYR A 131 -15.48 14.45 18.46
C TYR A 131 -16.43 15.66 18.38
N ASP A 132 -15.91 16.87 18.14
CA ASP A 132 -16.71 18.09 17.96
C ASP A 132 -17.60 18.03 16.70
N ILE A 133 -17.07 17.50 15.59
CA ILE A 133 -17.85 17.28 14.36
C ILE A 133 -19.07 16.38 14.65
N GLY A 134 -18.91 15.35 15.48
CA GLY A 134 -19.99 14.43 15.84
C GLY A 134 -21.03 15.01 16.80
N ASN A 135 -20.64 15.94 17.67
CA ASN A 135 -21.45 16.37 18.81
C ASN A 135 -21.79 17.88 18.84
N THR A 136 -21.33 18.65 17.85
CA THR A 136 -21.63 20.08 17.66
C THR A 136 -21.44 20.90 18.94
N ILE A 137 -20.30 20.74 19.61
CA ILE A 137 -20.00 21.41 20.88
C ILE A 137 -19.81 22.92 20.65
N GLY A 138 -19.63 23.32 19.39
CA GLY A 138 -19.52 24.72 19.00
C GLY A 138 -18.10 25.22 19.19
N SER A 139 -17.11 24.43 18.79
CA SER A 139 -15.70 24.80 18.93
C SER A 139 -15.39 26.12 18.23
N ASN A 140 -14.61 26.95 18.92
CA ASN A 140 -13.95 28.11 18.35
C ASN A 140 -13.05 27.65 17.18
N ARG A 141 -13.16 28.27 16.01
CA ARG A 141 -12.44 27.90 14.77
C ARG A 141 -10.97 28.37 14.77
N VAL A 142 -10.36 28.53 15.95
CA VAL A 142 -8.99 29.03 16.14
C VAL A 142 -7.97 28.17 15.39
N TRP A 143 -8.10 26.85 15.50
CA TRP A 143 -7.20 25.91 14.83
C TRP A 143 -7.31 26.00 13.30
N THR A 144 -8.52 26.21 12.77
CA THR A 144 -8.74 26.36 11.32
C THR A 144 -7.99 27.60 10.81
N THR A 145 -8.11 28.73 11.50
CA THR A 145 -7.38 29.96 11.15
C THR A 145 -5.88 29.76 11.22
N ALA A 146 -5.37 29.13 12.30
CA ALA A 146 -3.93 28.88 12.46
C ALA A 146 -3.36 27.98 11.36
N PHE A 147 -4.10 26.93 10.96
CA PHE A 147 -3.68 26.04 9.88
C PHE A 147 -3.67 26.79 8.54
N THR A 148 -4.74 27.55 8.24
CA THR A 148 -4.85 28.36 7.03
C THR A 148 -3.72 29.39 6.92
N GLU A 149 -3.40 30.12 7.99
CA GLU A 149 -2.28 31.07 8.04
C GLU A 149 -0.93 30.36 7.79
N THR A 150 -0.73 29.20 8.41
CA THR A 150 0.50 28.42 8.21
C THR A 150 0.64 27.97 6.76
N PHE A 151 -0.43 27.42 6.16
CA PHE A 151 -0.43 27.00 4.76
C PHE A 151 -0.20 28.18 3.79
N GLN A 152 -0.77 29.35 4.09
CA GLN A 152 -0.57 30.57 3.29
C GLN A 152 0.86 31.12 3.35
N SER A 153 1.52 31.01 4.50
CA SER A 153 2.93 31.43 4.62
C SER A 153 3.85 30.65 3.69
N SER A 154 3.52 29.37 3.44
CA SER A 154 4.18 28.47 2.49
C SER A 154 5.69 28.28 2.69
N ALA A 155 6.21 28.64 3.87
CA ALA A 155 7.59 28.40 4.24
C ALA A 155 7.71 27.00 4.87
N PRO A 156 8.66 26.15 4.41
CA PRO A 156 8.99 24.91 5.08
C PRO A 156 9.28 25.17 6.55
N SER A 157 8.58 24.46 7.43
CA SER A 157 8.71 24.63 8.87
C SER A 157 8.07 23.46 9.60
N ARG A 158 8.51 23.21 10.83
CA ARG A 158 7.92 22.17 11.69
C ARG A 158 6.43 22.42 11.98
N ALA A 159 6.04 23.68 12.08
CA ALA A 159 4.64 24.10 12.22
C ALA A 159 3.82 23.61 11.02
N LEU A 160 4.31 23.86 9.80
CA LEU A 160 3.70 23.40 8.57
C LEU A 160 3.58 21.87 8.54
N ASP A 161 4.66 21.16 8.85
CA ASP A 161 4.69 19.69 8.88
C ASP A 161 3.63 19.13 9.83
N THR A 162 3.51 19.72 11.01
CA THR A 162 2.59 19.30 12.07
C THR A 162 1.14 19.59 11.71
N HIS A 163 0.85 20.77 11.13
CA HIS A 163 -0.49 21.11 10.65
C HIS A 163 -0.92 20.22 9.47
N LEU A 164 -0.02 19.92 8.52
CA LEU A 164 -0.29 18.98 7.42
C LEU A 164 -0.55 17.56 7.95
N TRP A 165 0.25 17.11 8.91
CA TRP A 165 0.06 15.81 9.55
C TRP A 165 -1.28 15.73 10.30
N ALA A 166 -1.63 16.76 11.07
CA ALA A 166 -2.89 16.82 11.81
C ALA A 166 -4.10 16.74 10.85
N LEU A 167 -4.08 17.50 9.76
CA LEU A 167 -5.13 17.46 8.74
C LEU A 167 -5.21 16.08 8.06
N THR A 168 -4.07 15.47 7.78
CA THR A 168 -3.97 14.10 7.24
C THR A 168 -4.62 13.09 8.18
N ASP A 169 -4.31 13.14 9.47
CA ASP A 169 -4.88 12.25 10.50
C ASP A 169 -6.40 12.49 10.68
N MET A 170 -6.83 13.74 10.67
CA MET A 170 -8.26 14.10 10.72
C MET A 170 -9.03 13.46 9.55
N ILE A 171 -8.56 13.60 8.31
CA ILE A 171 -9.25 13.01 7.15
C ILE A 171 -9.27 11.48 7.26
N LYS A 172 -8.16 10.85 7.66
CA LYS A 172 -8.11 9.38 7.88
C LYS A 172 -9.13 8.93 8.93
N ARG A 173 -9.25 9.64 10.04
CA ARG A 173 -10.23 9.32 11.10
C ARG A 173 -11.67 9.51 10.61
N ILE A 174 -11.97 10.56 9.85
CA ILE A 174 -13.31 10.77 9.28
C ILE A 174 -13.69 9.61 8.35
N MET A 175 -12.76 9.13 7.53
CA MET A 175 -12.98 7.99 6.65
C MET A 175 -13.28 6.69 7.43
N LYS A 176 -12.73 6.53 8.65
CA LYS A 176 -12.98 5.40 9.55
C LYS A 176 -14.27 5.48 10.37
N LEU A 177 -14.95 6.62 10.46
CA LEU A 177 -16.18 6.75 11.26
C LEU A 177 -17.27 5.79 10.78
N ASP A 178 -18.20 5.37 11.64
CA ASP A 178 -19.37 4.57 11.21
C ASP A 178 -20.56 5.44 10.73
N SER A 179 -20.33 6.73 10.47
CA SER A 179 -21.39 7.69 10.14
C SER A 179 -21.81 7.65 8.67
N ILE A 180 -23.07 8.00 8.40
CA ILE A 180 -23.65 8.04 7.05
C ILE A 180 -23.21 9.29 6.27
N ASN A 181 -22.82 10.37 6.97
CA ASN A 181 -22.58 11.69 6.37
C ASN A 181 -21.08 12.01 6.13
N LYS A 182 -20.21 11.00 5.99
CA LYS A 182 -18.75 11.20 5.81
C LYS A 182 -18.42 12.19 4.70
N ARG A 183 -19.13 12.08 3.57
CA ARG A 183 -18.93 12.93 2.40
C ARG A 183 -19.16 14.41 2.72
N GLU A 184 -20.27 14.73 3.38
CA GLU A 184 -20.62 16.11 3.77
C GLU A 184 -19.63 16.69 4.78
N ILE A 185 -19.23 15.87 5.77
CA ILE A 185 -18.24 16.25 6.78
C ILE A 185 -16.90 16.61 6.10
N LEU A 186 -16.43 15.76 5.19
CA LEU A 186 -15.20 15.98 4.44
C LEU A 186 -15.29 17.22 3.55
N MET A 187 -16.40 17.42 2.83
CA MET A 187 -16.62 18.63 2.03
C MET A 187 -16.53 19.90 2.87
N LYS A 188 -17.18 19.91 4.04
CA LYS A 188 -17.17 21.07 4.94
C LYS A 188 -15.77 21.34 5.49
N LEU A 189 -15.03 20.30 5.87
CA LEU A 189 -13.65 20.41 6.35
C LEU A 189 -12.73 20.97 5.25
N LEU A 190 -12.81 20.44 4.03
CA LEU A 190 -11.92 20.83 2.93
C LEU A 190 -12.22 22.23 2.40
N ALA A 191 -13.48 22.69 2.46
CA ALA A 191 -13.87 24.03 2.03
C ALA A 191 -13.12 25.13 2.79
N ASP A 192 -12.80 24.90 4.07
CA ASP A 192 -12.08 25.85 4.92
C ASP A 192 -10.60 26.03 4.50
N PHE A 193 -10.02 25.04 3.80
CA PHE A 193 -8.59 25.00 3.44
C PHE A 193 -8.31 25.14 1.94
N GLU A 194 -9.34 25.13 1.10
CA GLU A 194 -9.24 25.03 -0.36
C GLU A 194 -8.28 26.06 -0.98
N SER A 195 -8.42 27.34 -0.62
CA SER A 195 -7.56 28.42 -1.14
C SER A 195 -6.12 28.28 -0.66
N SER A 196 -5.93 27.95 0.62
CA SER A 196 -4.60 27.88 1.24
C SER A 196 -3.79 26.69 0.71
N LEU A 197 -4.39 25.51 0.58
CA LEU A 197 -3.74 24.31 0.04
C LEU A 197 -3.46 24.46 -1.47
N THR A 198 -4.37 25.07 -2.22
CA THR A 198 -4.15 25.38 -3.64
C THR A 198 -2.96 26.29 -3.85
N SER A 199 -2.73 27.25 -2.94
CA SER A 199 -1.57 28.12 -2.98
C SER A 199 -0.27 27.45 -2.51
N LEU A 200 -0.37 26.51 -1.56
CA LEU A 200 0.77 25.82 -0.95
C LEU A 200 1.39 24.79 -1.90
N TYR A 201 0.55 24.01 -2.59
CA TYR A 201 0.97 22.88 -3.43
C TYR A 201 2.04 23.26 -4.47
N PRO A 202 1.83 24.27 -5.35
CA PRO A 202 2.85 24.62 -6.33
C PRO A 202 4.10 25.24 -5.69
N LYS A 203 3.99 25.98 -4.58
CA LYS A 203 5.15 26.61 -3.93
C LYS A 203 6.11 25.60 -3.30
N LEU A 204 5.60 24.48 -2.78
CA LEU A 204 6.44 23.42 -2.22
C LEU A 204 7.04 22.51 -3.30
N LEU A 205 6.35 22.33 -4.44
CA LEU A 205 6.82 21.45 -5.53
C LEU A 205 7.67 22.18 -6.58
N PHE A 206 7.37 23.45 -6.84
CA PHE A 206 8.09 24.32 -7.76
C PHE A 206 8.80 25.41 -6.96
N GLN A 207 10.08 25.20 -6.67
CA GLN A 207 10.96 26.30 -6.30
C GLN A 207 11.79 26.70 -7.52
N ASP A 208 11.26 27.66 -8.28
CA ASP A 208 12.08 28.45 -9.21
C ASP A 208 12.96 29.39 -8.38
N ASN A 209 14.25 29.06 -8.20
CA ASN A 209 15.30 30.07 -8.46
C ASN A 209 16.74 29.50 -8.45
N PRO A 210 17.44 29.55 -9.60
CA PRO A 210 18.89 29.46 -9.67
C PRO A 210 19.62 30.78 -9.32
N GLU A 211 18.95 31.82 -8.81
CA GLU A 211 19.54 33.16 -8.61
C GLU A 211 20.05 33.48 -7.18
N HIS A 212 20.14 32.49 -6.29
CA HIS A 212 20.91 32.62 -5.04
C HIS A 212 22.08 31.63 -4.99
N THR A 213 22.84 31.58 -6.08
CA THR A 213 24.28 31.28 -6.01
C THR A 213 24.93 32.19 -4.95
N HIS A 214 25.50 31.56 -3.91
CA HIS A 214 26.36 32.13 -2.86
C HIS A 214 25.73 32.53 -1.51
N ALA A 215 24.71 31.82 -1.04
CA ALA A 215 24.60 31.55 0.40
C ALA A 215 24.90 30.06 0.60
N ALA A 216 25.77 29.74 1.55
CA ALA A 216 26.14 28.37 1.87
C ALA A 216 24.89 27.47 1.91
N GLU A 217 24.95 26.33 1.24
CA GLU A 217 23.97 25.25 1.33
C GLU A 217 23.73 24.93 2.81
N ASN A 218 22.72 25.56 3.43
CA ASN A 218 22.28 25.19 4.75
C ASN A 218 21.57 23.85 4.59
N ASP A 219 22.30 22.76 4.80
CA ASP A 219 21.77 21.38 4.82
C ASP A 219 20.48 21.26 5.64
N ARG A 220 20.32 22.12 6.66
CA ARG A 220 19.11 22.24 7.49
C ARG A 220 17.86 22.69 6.71
N ASP A 221 17.96 23.72 5.86
CA ASP A 221 16.81 24.28 5.13
C ASP A 221 16.30 23.27 4.07
N THR A 222 17.24 22.53 3.47
CA THR A 222 16.94 21.42 2.56
C THR A 222 16.23 20.28 3.27
N VAL A 223 16.68 19.89 4.48
CA VAL A 223 16.04 18.84 5.27
C VAL A 223 14.60 19.22 5.66
N GLU A 224 14.37 20.48 6.06
CA GLU A 224 13.03 20.95 6.41
C GLU A 224 12.08 20.93 5.20
N LEU A 225 12.55 21.38 4.03
CA LEU A 225 11.79 21.27 2.79
C LEU A 225 11.44 19.83 2.43
N GLU A 226 12.38 18.89 2.55
CA GLU A 226 12.13 17.47 2.25
C GLU A 226 11.04 16.85 3.15
N ILE A 227 11.00 17.24 4.43
CA ILE A 227 9.99 16.80 5.39
C ILE A 227 8.63 17.43 5.04
N SER A 228 8.59 18.73 4.77
CA SER A 228 7.35 19.43 4.38
C SER A 228 6.75 18.89 3.10
N VAL A 229 7.59 18.60 2.08
CA VAL A 229 7.14 17.95 0.84
C VAL A 229 6.58 16.56 1.14
N CYS A 230 7.22 15.78 2.01
CA CYS A 230 6.68 14.48 2.42
C CYS A 230 5.32 14.56 3.12
N ALA A 231 5.15 15.51 4.05
CA ALA A 231 3.90 15.75 4.73
C ALA A 231 2.79 16.19 3.75
N LEU A 232 3.13 17.00 2.75
CA LEU A 232 2.21 17.38 1.68
C LEU A 232 1.80 16.15 0.84
N LEU A 233 2.76 15.30 0.44
CA LEU A 233 2.48 14.10 -0.35
C LEU A 233 1.56 13.12 0.40
N ASP A 234 1.72 12.99 1.73
CA ASP A 234 0.80 12.19 2.56
C ASP A 234 -0.61 12.74 2.59
N LEU A 235 -0.74 14.07 2.72
CA LEU A 235 -2.04 14.72 2.65
C LEU A 235 -2.70 14.49 1.29
N VAL A 236 -1.93 14.62 0.20
CA VAL A 236 -2.42 14.39 -1.17
C VAL A 236 -2.85 12.93 -1.37
N GLU A 237 -2.14 11.97 -0.79
CA GLU A 237 -2.54 10.56 -0.82
C GLU A 237 -3.89 10.35 -0.14
N VAL A 238 -4.06 10.92 1.05
CA VAL A 238 -5.31 10.82 1.80
C VAL A 238 -6.47 11.51 1.07
N LEU A 239 -6.23 12.68 0.49
CA LEU A 239 -7.20 13.40 -0.33
C LEU A 239 -7.62 12.58 -1.56
N SER A 240 -6.68 11.89 -2.19
CA SER A 240 -6.94 11.01 -3.34
C SER A 240 -7.72 9.76 -2.94
N ALA A 241 -7.41 9.16 -1.78
CA ALA A 241 -8.16 8.04 -1.22
C ALA A 241 -9.61 8.45 -0.86
N ALA A 242 -9.78 9.62 -0.26
CA ALA A 242 -11.10 10.18 0.06
C ALA A 242 -11.95 10.42 -1.18
N ARG A 243 -11.35 10.95 -2.26
CA ARG A 243 -11.99 11.10 -3.58
C ARG A 243 -12.44 9.76 -4.16
N LEU A 244 -11.53 8.79 -4.22
CA LEU A 244 -11.80 7.46 -4.80
C LEU A 244 -12.91 6.70 -4.06
N ARG A 245 -12.97 6.80 -2.73
CA ARG A 245 -13.93 6.05 -1.90
C ARG A 245 -15.27 6.74 -1.71
N HIS A 246 -15.29 8.07 -1.71
CA HIS A 246 -16.49 8.85 -1.36
C HIS A 246 -16.96 9.82 -2.45
N GLY A 247 -16.37 9.80 -3.66
CA GLY A 247 -16.81 10.64 -4.78
C GLY A 247 -16.71 12.15 -4.49
N LEU A 248 -15.66 12.54 -3.75
CA LEU A 248 -15.36 13.94 -3.45
C LEU A 248 -14.57 14.55 -4.61
N CYS A 249 -14.96 15.75 -5.06
CA CYS A 249 -14.18 16.49 -6.04
C CYS A 249 -14.04 17.96 -5.59
N SER A 250 -12.90 18.30 -5.01
CA SER A 250 -12.48 19.67 -4.70
C SER A 250 -11.29 20.09 -5.56
N SER A 251 -11.04 21.40 -5.72
CA SER A 251 -9.91 21.86 -6.52
C SER A 251 -8.57 21.29 -6.04
N VAL A 252 -8.35 21.20 -4.72
CA VAL A 252 -7.15 20.63 -4.10
C VAL A 252 -6.97 19.15 -4.49
N GLN A 253 -8.06 18.37 -4.54
CA GLN A 253 -8.00 16.96 -4.97
C GLN A 253 -7.65 16.80 -6.45
N ARG A 254 -7.90 17.84 -7.27
CA ARG A 254 -7.57 17.82 -8.71
C ARG A 254 -6.11 18.23 -8.99
N LEU A 255 -5.46 18.95 -8.08
CA LEU A 255 -4.10 19.47 -8.27
C LEU A 255 -3.08 18.40 -8.63
N VAL A 256 -3.14 17.25 -7.97
CA VAL A 256 -2.20 16.14 -8.23
C VAL A 256 -2.29 15.63 -9.66
N PHE A 257 -3.49 15.63 -10.25
CA PHE A 257 -3.73 15.23 -11.63
C PHE A 257 -3.26 16.30 -12.61
N LEU A 258 -3.61 17.56 -12.33
CA LEU A 258 -3.27 18.71 -13.18
C LEU A 258 -1.77 19.04 -13.19
N GLN A 259 -1.07 18.77 -12.10
CA GLN A 259 0.35 19.10 -11.92
C GLN A 259 1.23 17.85 -11.83
N THR A 260 0.86 16.79 -12.55
CA THR A 260 1.62 15.53 -12.58
C THR A 260 3.08 15.75 -13.05
N SER A 261 3.32 16.62 -14.03
CA SER A 261 4.68 16.97 -14.48
C SER A 261 5.55 17.54 -13.36
N ALA A 262 4.96 18.29 -12.41
CA ALA A 262 5.68 18.80 -11.23
C ALA A 262 6.28 17.67 -10.39
N LEU A 263 5.46 16.65 -10.12
CA LEU A 263 5.87 15.48 -9.35
C LEU A 263 6.94 14.68 -10.09
N LEU A 264 6.84 14.57 -11.42
CA LEU A 264 7.88 13.93 -12.23
C LEU A 264 9.19 14.73 -12.23
N HIS A 265 9.15 16.05 -12.31
CA HIS A 265 10.33 16.90 -12.19
C HIS A 265 10.93 16.86 -10.78
N LEU A 266 10.12 16.71 -9.73
CA LEU A 266 10.60 16.47 -8.36
C LEU A 266 11.49 15.21 -8.30
N THR A 267 11.18 14.16 -9.07
CA THR A 267 12.03 12.96 -9.12
C THR A 267 13.39 13.20 -9.77
N LEU A 268 13.52 14.21 -10.62
CA LEU A 268 14.77 14.63 -11.26
C LEU A 268 15.55 15.67 -10.44
N SER A 269 14.94 16.22 -9.39
CA SER A 269 15.56 17.24 -8.54
C SER A 269 16.70 16.69 -7.66
N ASN A 270 17.36 17.59 -6.91
CA ASN A 270 18.42 17.25 -5.96
C ASN A 270 17.92 16.72 -4.61
N MET A 271 16.61 16.56 -4.43
CA MET A 271 16.01 16.02 -3.20
C MET A 271 16.52 14.59 -2.89
N LYS A 272 16.51 14.21 -1.61
CA LYS A 272 16.83 12.84 -1.18
C LYS A 272 15.88 11.81 -1.78
N GLU A 273 16.40 10.57 -1.89
CA GLU A 273 15.72 9.48 -2.57
C GLU A 273 14.37 9.10 -1.95
N PHE A 274 14.20 9.25 -0.63
CA PHE A 274 12.93 8.95 0.02
C PHE A 274 11.80 9.87 -0.44
N VAL A 275 12.09 11.15 -0.74
CA VAL A 275 11.10 12.10 -1.28
C VAL A 275 10.69 11.68 -2.69
N LYS A 276 11.68 11.36 -3.53
CA LYS A 276 11.46 10.88 -4.90
C LYS A 276 10.64 9.59 -4.92
N LYS A 277 10.98 8.64 -4.04
CA LYS A 277 10.28 7.37 -3.85
C LYS A 277 8.84 7.60 -3.42
N ARG A 278 8.60 8.53 -2.48
CA ARG A 278 7.24 8.87 -2.03
C ARG A 278 6.38 9.46 -3.16
N ALA A 279 6.95 10.35 -3.97
CA ALA A 279 6.25 10.92 -5.13
C ALA A 279 5.88 9.85 -6.17
N LEU A 280 6.80 8.93 -6.49
CA LEU A 280 6.53 7.83 -7.42
C LEU A 280 5.49 6.85 -6.87
N LEU A 281 5.56 6.49 -5.58
CA LEU A 281 4.58 5.60 -4.97
C LEU A 281 3.18 6.23 -4.91
N LEU A 282 3.09 7.54 -4.66
CA LEU A 282 1.83 8.28 -4.77
C LEU A 282 1.23 8.17 -6.18
N LEU A 283 2.02 8.46 -7.22
CA LEU A 283 1.57 8.35 -8.61
C LEU A 283 1.15 6.91 -8.95
N LYS A 284 1.95 5.90 -8.55
CA LYS A 284 1.63 4.48 -8.72
C LYS A 284 0.26 4.15 -8.11
N ARG A 285 0.05 4.48 -6.84
CA ARG A 285 -1.19 4.17 -6.11
C ARG A 285 -2.41 4.87 -6.72
N ILE A 286 -2.27 6.11 -7.19
CA ILE A 286 -3.36 6.82 -7.89
C ILE A 286 -3.71 6.13 -9.21
N LEU A 287 -2.72 5.81 -10.04
CA LEU A 287 -2.92 5.19 -11.36
C LEU A 287 -3.48 3.77 -11.29
N VAL A 288 -3.10 3.00 -10.27
CA VAL A 288 -3.65 1.66 -10.01
C VAL A 288 -5.00 1.74 -9.29
N GLN A 289 -5.44 2.92 -8.84
CA GLN A 289 -6.67 3.14 -8.08
C GLN A 289 -6.69 2.38 -6.74
N ARG A 290 -5.54 2.37 -6.05
CA ARG A 290 -5.29 1.69 -4.77
C ARG A 290 -4.90 2.66 -3.65
N THR A 291 -5.27 3.94 -3.76
CA THR A 291 -4.95 4.95 -2.74
C THR A 291 -5.64 4.64 -1.41
N GLY A 292 -4.85 4.56 -0.33
CA GLY A 292 -5.35 4.29 1.03
C GLY A 292 -5.79 2.84 1.29
N GLU A 293 -5.41 1.89 0.44
CA GLU A 293 -5.65 0.46 0.65
C GLU A 293 -4.99 -0.04 1.95
N GLU A 294 -3.78 0.44 2.26
CA GLU A 294 -3.01 0.14 3.48
C GLU A 294 -3.70 0.59 4.78
N TRP A 295 -4.73 1.44 4.72
CA TRP A 295 -5.35 2.04 5.91
C TRP A 295 -6.61 1.29 6.40
N GLY A 296 -6.95 0.17 5.76
CA GLY A 296 -7.98 -0.76 6.25
C GLY A 296 -9.40 -0.20 6.23
N PHE A 297 -9.73 0.70 5.31
CA PHE A 297 -11.00 1.43 5.30
C PHE A 297 -12.25 0.61 4.87
N GLY A 298 -12.17 -0.72 4.80
CA GLY A 298 -13.24 -1.61 4.31
C GLY A 298 -13.59 -1.41 2.83
N GLU A 299 -14.31 -2.34 2.21
CA GLU A 299 -14.73 -2.27 0.79
C GLU A 299 -16.02 -1.47 0.61
N ASN A 300 -15.98 -0.16 0.85
CA ASN A 300 -17.12 0.72 0.62
C ASN A 300 -16.77 1.76 -0.45
N HIS A 301 -16.87 1.37 -1.73
CA HIS A 301 -16.87 2.33 -2.83
C HIS A 301 -18.24 3.01 -2.92
N SER A 302 -18.28 4.34 -2.93
CA SER A 302 -19.52 5.08 -3.14
C SER A 302 -20.16 4.70 -4.48
N LYS A 303 -21.48 4.50 -4.48
CA LYS A 303 -22.27 4.34 -5.71
C LYS A 303 -22.37 5.64 -6.52
N GLU A 304 -22.15 6.77 -5.87
CA GLU A 304 -22.06 8.08 -6.51
C GLU A 304 -20.73 8.17 -7.25
N ARG A 305 -20.82 8.26 -8.58
CA ARG A 305 -19.66 8.33 -9.47
C ARG A 305 -19.22 9.78 -9.60
N ASP A 306 -17.95 10.02 -9.28
CA ASP A 306 -17.25 11.22 -9.72
C ASP A 306 -16.99 11.08 -11.24
N GLU A 307 -17.83 11.73 -12.04
CA GLU A 307 -17.72 11.72 -13.51
C GLU A 307 -16.43 12.42 -13.99
N GLU A 308 -15.85 13.31 -13.18
CA GLU A 308 -14.59 13.99 -13.52
C GLU A 308 -13.37 13.11 -13.23
N TYR A 309 -13.47 12.11 -12.35
CA TYR A 309 -12.32 11.30 -11.93
C TYR A 309 -11.65 10.58 -13.11
N SER A 310 -12.43 9.99 -14.02
CA SER A 310 -11.86 9.33 -15.21
C SER A 310 -11.16 10.31 -16.15
N THR A 311 -11.67 11.55 -16.22
CA THR A 311 -11.09 12.62 -17.04
C THR A 311 -9.79 13.13 -16.42
N ASP A 312 -9.77 13.37 -15.11
CA ASP A 312 -8.55 13.79 -14.40
C ASP A 312 -7.49 12.68 -14.41
N LEU A 313 -7.88 11.41 -14.31
CA LEU A 313 -6.96 10.27 -14.44
C LEU A 313 -6.34 10.19 -15.84
N LEU A 314 -7.11 10.50 -16.89
CA LEU A 314 -6.58 10.62 -18.24
C LEU A 314 -5.59 11.78 -18.36
N LEU A 315 -5.89 12.95 -17.78
CA LEU A 315 -4.97 14.09 -17.77
C LEU A 315 -3.63 13.74 -17.11
N MET A 316 -3.67 13.02 -15.98
CA MET A 316 -2.47 12.50 -15.33
C MET A 316 -1.70 11.54 -16.25
N ALA A 317 -2.39 10.59 -16.89
CA ALA A 317 -1.77 9.64 -17.81
C ALA A 317 -1.12 10.33 -19.02
N ASP A 318 -1.80 11.32 -19.61
CA ASP A 318 -1.26 12.10 -20.72
C ASP A 318 -0.04 12.93 -20.32
N ALA A 319 -0.06 13.56 -19.14
CA ALA A 319 1.10 14.29 -18.62
C ALA A 319 2.32 13.37 -18.45
N VAL A 320 2.14 12.17 -17.87
CA VAL A 320 3.23 11.19 -17.75
C VAL A 320 3.79 10.81 -19.12
N LEU A 321 2.93 10.50 -20.09
CA LEU A 321 3.37 10.08 -21.42
C LEU A 321 4.08 11.21 -22.17
N GLN A 322 3.62 12.46 -22.03
CA GLN A 322 4.29 13.64 -22.57
C GLN A 322 5.67 13.86 -21.96
N GLU A 323 5.83 13.69 -20.64
CA GLU A 323 7.14 13.79 -19.99
C GLU A 323 8.10 12.68 -20.46
N VAL A 324 7.59 11.47 -20.70
CA VAL A 324 8.39 10.36 -21.28
C VAL A 324 8.86 10.70 -22.69
N GLU A 325 7.97 11.24 -23.53
CA GLU A 325 8.33 11.74 -24.87
C GLU A 325 9.36 12.89 -24.79
N ALA A 326 9.28 13.75 -23.78
CA ALA A 326 10.26 14.79 -23.48
C ALA A 326 11.59 14.25 -22.88
N GLY A 327 11.73 12.93 -22.74
CA GLY A 327 12.95 12.27 -22.29
C GLY A 327 13.11 12.21 -20.77
N TRP A 328 12.04 12.34 -19.99
CA TRP A 328 12.08 12.16 -18.53
C TRP A 328 12.70 10.82 -18.13
N LEU A 329 12.27 9.72 -18.76
CA LEU A 329 12.72 8.38 -18.42
C LEU A 329 14.23 8.16 -18.68
N ARG A 330 14.77 8.82 -19.72
CA ARG A 330 16.21 8.79 -20.05
C ARG A 330 17.07 9.53 -19.02
N LYS A 331 16.51 10.56 -18.38
CA LYS A 331 17.18 11.36 -17.36
C LYS A 331 17.08 10.72 -15.98
N PHE A 332 16.00 9.98 -15.72
CA PHE A 332 15.74 9.34 -14.45
C PHE A 332 16.77 8.23 -14.16
N ARG A 333 17.35 8.25 -12.96
CA ARG A 333 18.33 7.26 -12.50
C ARG A 333 17.91 6.72 -11.15
N VAL A 334 17.90 5.40 -11.01
CA VAL A 334 17.68 4.72 -9.75
C VAL A 334 19.04 4.48 -9.09
N LYS A 335 19.26 5.03 -7.89
CA LYS A 335 20.48 4.78 -7.13
C LYS A 335 20.55 3.30 -6.70
N THR A 336 21.79 2.82 -6.56
CA THR A 336 22.12 1.44 -6.17
C THR A 336 21.82 1.12 -4.70
N GLN A 337 21.48 2.12 -3.87
CA GLN A 337 21.21 1.92 -2.45
C GLN A 337 19.72 1.99 -2.17
N ALA A 338 19.15 0.92 -1.60
CA ALA A 338 17.78 0.93 -1.10
C ALA A 338 17.63 2.05 -0.06
N SER A 339 16.73 2.99 -0.33
CA SER A 339 16.38 4.02 0.62
C SER A 339 15.33 3.45 1.58
N PHE A 340 15.77 3.11 2.79
CA PHE A 340 14.89 2.69 3.88
C PHE A 340 14.31 3.91 4.58
N PHE A 341 13.03 3.81 4.96
CA PHE A 341 12.41 4.78 5.85
C PHE A 341 13.16 4.76 7.18
N GLY A 342 13.64 5.92 7.65
CA GLY A 342 14.46 6.03 8.87
C GLY A 342 15.97 6.20 8.65
N GLY A 343 16.46 6.25 7.41
CA GLY A 343 17.84 6.66 7.12
C GLY A 343 18.92 5.63 7.45
N ASN A 344 18.55 4.40 7.82
CA ASN A 344 19.49 3.31 8.02
C ASN A 344 20.08 2.89 6.67
N LYS A 345 21.29 3.36 6.40
CA LYS A 345 22.14 2.86 5.31
C LYS A 345 22.66 1.51 5.74
N VAL A 346 22.11 0.43 5.18
CA VAL A 346 22.81 -0.85 5.24
C VAL A 346 23.98 -0.72 4.27
N ASN A 347 25.21 -0.78 4.79
CA ASN A 347 26.41 -0.91 3.98
C ASN A 347 26.41 -2.34 3.45
N VAL A 348 25.87 -2.53 2.25
CA VAL A 348 25.95 -3.83 1.60
C VAL A 348 26.98 -3.76 0.49
N SER A 349 27.75 -4.85 0.39
CA SER A 349 28.93 -5.01 -0.46
C SER A 349 28.61 -4.87 -1.95
N ASP A 350 29.62 -4.37 -2.69
CA ASP A 350 29.65 -4.23 -4.15
C ASP A 350 28.99 -5.40 -4.89
N GLY A 351 27.86 -5.12 -5.54
CA GLY A 351 27.09 -6.09 -6.33
C GLY A 351 25.57 -5.90 -6.34
N GLU A 352 25.02 -4.94 -5.58
CA GLU A 352 23.59 -4.98 -5.25
C GLU A 352 22.62 -4.21 -6.16
N MET A 353 21.44 -4.83 -6.26
CA MET A 353 20.25 -4.47 -7.01
C MET A 353 19.78 -3.04 -6.69
N LYS A 354 19.61 -2.22 -7.74
CA LYS A 354 19.03 -0.87 -7.67
C LYS A 354 17.68 -0.90 -6.95
N ASP A 355 17.26 0.21 -6.32
CA ASP A 355 16.00 0.29 -5.55
C ASP A 355 14.82 -0.28 -6.36
N ALA A 356 14.49 -1.55 -6.09
CA ALA A 356 13.54 -2.33 -6.86
C ALA A 356 12.13 -1.76 -6.73
N VAL A 357 11.84 -1.08 -5.61
CA VAL A 357 10.56 -0.42 -5.39
C VAL A 357 10.37 0.74 -6.37
N MET A 358 11.40 1.57 -6.57
CA MET A 358 11.34 2.66 -7.54
C MET A 358 11.25 2.14 -8.98
N LEU A 359 12.01 1.08 -9.31
CA LEU A 359 11.95 0.43 -10.62
C LEU A 359 10.55 -0.12 -10.93
N ARG A 360 9.95 -0.85 -9.99
CA ARG A 360 8.57 -1.35 -10.09
C ARG A 360 7.58 -0.21 -10.25
N ALA A 361 7.69 0.82 -9.42
CA ALA A 361 6.78 1.97 -9.47
C ALA A 361 6.81 2.68 -10.83
N VAL A 362 8.00 3.02 -11.35
CA VAL A 362 8.12 3.68 -12.66
C VAL A 362 7.57 2.79 -13.78
N SER A 363 7.92 1.50 -13.75
CA SER A 363 7.44 0.54 -14.77
C SER A 363 5.92 0.43 -14.77
N LEU A 364 5.31 0.32 -13.59
CA LEU A 364 3.86 0.18 -13.47
C LEU A 364 3.13 1.49 -13.80
N ILE A 365 3.67 2.64 -13.41
CA ILE A 365 3.14 3.96 -13.80
C ILE A 365 3.01 4.04 -15.33
N LEU A 366 4.07 3.71 -16.07
CA LEU A 366 4.07 3.78 -17.54
C LEU A 366 3.07 2.80 -18.15
N ILE A 367 3.07 1.55 -17.69
CA ILE A 367 2.16 0.50 -18.17
C ILE A 367 0.69 0.91 -17.94
N LYS A 368 0.37 1.46 -16.76
CA LYS A 368 -0.98 1.93 -16.41
C LYS A 368 -1.40 3.17 -17.19
N CYS A 369 -0.52 4.12 -17.42
CA CYS A 369 -0.83 5.29 -18.26
C CYS A 369 -1.23 4.89 -19.68
N LEU A 370 -0.53 3.91 -20.27
CA LEU A 370 -0.90 3.35 -21.58
C LEU A 370 -2.28 2.69 -21.54
N GLU A 371 -2.59 1.95 -20.48
CA GLU A 371 -3.91 1.35 -20.30
C GLU A 371 -5.03 2.40 -20.26
N ILE A 372 -4.86 3.44 -19.44
CA ILE A 372 -5.85 4.51 -19.27
C ILE A 372 -6.11 5.20 -20.62
N LYS A 373 -5.04 5.51 -21.36
CA LYS A 373 -5.12 6.16 -22.66
C LYS A 373 -5.79 5.26 -23.72
N THR A 374 -5.41 3.98 -23.80
CA THR A 374 -6.01 3.02 -24.75
C THR A 374 -7.49 2.76 -24.49
N ARG A 375 -7.90 2.66 -23.21
CA ARG A 375 -9.32 2.55 -22.82
C ARG A 375 -10.11 3.78 -23.28
N HIS A 376 -9.58 4.98 -23.08
CA HIS A 376 -10.26 6.21 -23.47
C HIS A 376 -10.40 6.35 -25.00
N VAL A 377 -9.35 6.07 -25.78
CA VAL A 377 -9.41 6.07 -27.25
C VAL A 377 -10.48 5.11 -27.78
N SER A 378 -10.60 3.94 -27.14
CA SER A 378 -11.62 2.93 -27.52
C SER A 378 -13.06 3.41 -27.27
N THR A 379 -13.27 4.31 -26.31
CA THR A 379 -14.61 4.86 -26.00
C THR A 379 -15.04 6.04 -26.87
N GLN A 380 -14.10 6.84 -27.40
CA GLN A 380 -14.43 8.04 -28.21
C GLN A 380 -14.61 7.77 -29.72
N GLY A 381 -14.42 6.53 -30.19
CA GLY A 381 -14.82 6.11 -31.53
C GLY A 381 -14.13 6.80 -32.72
N ALA A 382 -12.97 7.47 -32.55
CA ALA A 382 -12.35 8.25 -33.62
C ALA A 382 -10.82 8.14 -33.75
N HIS A 383 -10.40 7.64 -34.92
CA HIS A 383 -9.31 8.05 -35.83
C HIS A 383 -7.83 8.21 -35.42
N CYS A 384 -7.43 8.12 -34.16
CA CYS A 384 -5.99 8.09 -33.82
C CYS A 384 -5.66 6.82 -33.03
N ALA A 385 -5.12 5.81 -33.73
CA ALA A 385 -4.59 4.63 -33.06
C ALA A 385 -3.39 5.07 -32.20
N LEU A 386 -3.48 4.91 -30.88
CA LEU A 386 -2.33 5.12 -30.01
C LEU A 386 -1.29 4.05 -30.33
N ASP A 387 -0.10 4.46 -30.76
CA ASP A 387 1.00 3.52 -30.87
C ASP A 387 1.61 3.29 -29.49
N VAL A 388 1.34 2.11 -28.92
CA VAL A 388 1.85 1.71 -27.60
C VAL A 388 3.36 1.36 -27.68
N GLN A 389 3.83 0.98 -28.87
CA GLN A 389 5.17 0.42 -29.07
C GLN A 389 6.31 1.36 -28.65
N PRO A 390 6.34 2.66 -29.01
CA PRO A 390 7.46 3.54 -28.66
C PRO A 390 7.66 3.68 -27.15
N CYS A 391 6.58 3.80 -26.38
CA CYS A 391 6.64 3.94 -24.94
C CYS A 391 7.14 2.65 -24.26
N LEU A 392 6.68 1.47 -24.72
CA LEU A 392 7.17 0.20 -24.19
C LEU A 392 8.63 -0.07 -24.57
N MET A 393 9.07 0.35 -25.76
CA MET A 393 10.48 0.30 -26.14
C MET A 393 11.34 1.22 -25.29
N GLU A 394 10.85 2.41 -24.96
CA GLU A 394 11.53 3.34 -24.05
C GLU A 394 11.63 2.75 -22.63
N LEU A 395 10.55 2.12 -22.14
CA LEU A 395 10.56 1.37 -20.87
C LEU A 395 11.59 0.24 -20.90
N LEU A 396 11.61 -0.57 -21.97
CA LEU A 396 12.61 -1.63 -22.11
C LEU A 396 14.01 -1.03 -22.13
N ALA A 397 14.30 -0.01 -22.94
CA ALA A 397 15.61 0.64 -22.97
C ALA A 397 16.03 1.19 -21.59
N PHE A 398 15.09 1.72 -20.81
CA PHE A 398 15.32 2.07 -19.42
C PHE A 398 15.67 0.85 -18.58
N LEU A 399 14.82 -0.18 -18.56
CA LEU A 399 15.06 -1.41 -17.81
C LEU A 399 16.37 -2.09 -18.21
N GLN A 400 16.76 -2.02 -19.49
CA GLN A 400 18.04 -2.48 -20.00
C GLN A 400 19.19 -1.87 -19.21
N GLN A 401 19.20 -0.54 -19.08
CA GLN A 401 20.25 0.19 -18.34
C GLN A 401 20.22 -0.10 -16.82
N GLN A 402 19.08 -0.52 -16.29
CA GLN A 402 18.90 -0.75 -14.86
C GLN A 402 19.13 -2.22 -14.43
N VAL A 403 18.78 -3.19 -15.29
CA VAL A 403 18.71 -4.63 -14.99
C VAL A 403 19.90 -5.43 -15.56
N LEU A 404 20.55 -4.97 -16.65
CA LEU A 404 21.67 -5.71 -17.28
C LEU A 404 22.91 -5.92 -16.42
N GLN A 405 23.03 -5.23 -15.29
CA GLN A 405 24.15 -5.44 -14.37
C GLN A 405 23.98 -6.72 -13.53
N VAL A 406 22.79 -7.34 -13.50
CA VAL A 406 22.46 -8.40 -12.54
C VAL A 406 22.24 -9.77 -13.20
N LYS A 407 21.68 -9.86 -14.42
CA LYS A 407 21.42 -11.15 -15.10
C LYS A 407 21.53 -11.05 -16.63
N ALA A 408 22.14 -12.05 -17.26
CA ALA A 408 22.19 -12.21 -18.72
C ALA A 408 20.81 -12.65 -19.26
N VAL A 409 19.88 -11.70 -19.33
CA VAL A 409 18.52 -11.97 -19.78
C VAL A 409 18.40 -11.72 -21.28
N THR A 410 18.18 -12.78 -22.06
CA THR A 410 18.16 -12.73 -23.53
C THR A 410 16.80 -12.39 -24.12
N HIS A 411 15.69 -12.77 -23.46
CA HIS A 411 14.34 -12.59 -23.99
C HIS A 411 13.62 -11.38 -23.38
N LEU A 412 13.33 -10.34 -24.17
CA LEU A 412 12.80 -9.05 -23.69
C LEU A 412 11.50 -9.15 -22.86
N CYS A 413 10.61 -10.11 -23.15
CA CYS A 413 9.37 -10.26 -22.35
C CYS A 413 9.64 -10.64 -20.89
N SER A 414 10.81 -11.21 -20.58
CA SER A 414 11.13 -11.60 -19.20
C SER A 414 11.51 -10.41 -18.31
N TRP A 415 11.82 -9.24 -18.87
CA TRP A 415 12.29 -8.09 -18.08
C TRP A 415 11.21 -7.56 -17.14
N ILE A 416 9.96 -7.52 -17.60
CA ILE A 416 8.81 -7.15 -16.77
C ILE A 416 8.69 -8.13 -15.59
N LEU A 417 8.76 -9.44 -15.85
CA LEU A 417 8.69 -10.46 -14.81
C LEU A 417 9.82 -10.31 -13.79
N VAL A 418 11.06 -10.05 -14.25
CA VAL A 418 12.21 -9.84 -13.36
C VAL A 418 12.04 -8.60 -12.48
N VAL A 419 11.50 -7.51 -13.02
CA VAL A 419 11.27 -6.27 -12.24
C VAL A 419 10.22 -6.47 -11.15
N PHE A 420 9.16 -7.22 -11.45
CA PHE A 420 8.04 -7.42 -10.53
C PHE A 420 8.12 -8.70 -9.69
N ALA A 421 9.22 -9.46 -9.77
CA ALA A 421 9.33 -10.79 -9.17
C ALA A 421 8.96 -10.84 -7.67
N ASP A 422 9.33 -9.83 -6.87
CA ASP A 422 9.08 -9.85 -5.42
C ASP A 422 7.73 -9.23 -4.99
N GLN A 423 6.84 -8.86 -5.92
CA GLN A 423 5.52 -8.26 -5.63
C GLN A 423 4.46 -8.80 -6.58
N ASP A 424 3.73 -9.82 -6.13
CA ASP A 424 2.75 -10.54 -6.94
C ASP A 424 1.60 -9.66 -7.43
N ASP A 425 1.17 -8.69 -6.63
CA ASP A 425 0.07 -7.79 -6.95
C ASP A 425 0.43 -6.86 -8.15
N ASP A 426 1.58 -6.20 -8.08
CA ASP A 426 2.12 -5.39 -9.18
C ASP A 426 2.43 -6.26 -10.42
N LEU A 427 2.94 -7.48 -10.22
CA LEU A 427 3.25 -8.44 -11.28
C LEU A 427 2.01 -8.81 -12.09
N ILE A 428 0.95 -9.27 -11.42
CA ILE A 428 -0.28 -9.73 -12.06
C ILE A 428 -1.05 -8.54 -12.67
N GLU A 429 -1.07 -7.38 -12.02
CA GLU A 429 -1.64 -6.16 -12.58
C GLU A 429 -0.92 -5.75 -13.87
N SER A 430 0.42 -5.77 -13.88
CA SER A 430 1.20 -5.47 -15.09
C SER A 430 0.92 -6.47 -16.23
N ALA A 431 0.82 -7.77 -15.93
CA ALA A 431 0.55 -8.81 -16.92
C ALA A 431 -0.84 -8.66 -17.56
N LYS A 432 -1.86 -8.33 -16.76
CA LYS A 432 -3.22 -8.01 -17.20
C LYS A 432 -3.25 -6.80 -18.15
N VAL A 433 -2.51 -5.75 -17.80
CA VAL A 433 -2.43 -4.57 -18.64
C VAL A 433 -1.72 -4.89 -19.96
N LEU A 434 -0.59 -5.60 -19.93
CA LEU A 434 0.19 -5.93 -21.12
C LEU A 434 -0.61 -6.75 -22.13
N ILE A 435 -1.38 -7.77 -21.70
CA ILE A 435 -2.27 -8.49 -22.63
C ILE A 435 -3.35 -7.56 -23.21
N THR A 436 -3.88 -6.62 -22.43
CA THR A 436 -4.86 -5.64 -22.92
C THR A 436 -4.26 -4.73 -23.98
N LEU A 437 -3.04 -4.23 -23.75
CA LEU A 437 -2.29 -3.41 -24.70
C LEU A 437 -1.94 -4.18 -25.98
N TYR A 438 -1.52 -5.45 -25.86
CA TYR A 438 -1.26 -6.32 -27.00
C TYR A 438 -2.51 -6.51 -27.87
N LEU A 439 -3.66 -6.80 -27.25
CA LEU A 439 -4.92 -6.99 -27.97
C LEU A 439 -5.40 -5.70 -28.65
N HIS A 440 -5.19 -4.54 -28.02
CA HIS A 440 -5.47 -3.23 -28.62
C HIS A 440 -4.61 -2.99 -29.86
N GLN A 441 -3.29 -3.17 -29.75
CA GLN A 441 -2.35 -2.96 -30.86
C GLN A 441 -2.62 -3.92 -32.03
N ARG A 442 -2.91 -5.20 -31.73
CA ARG A 442 -3.27 -6.23 -32.74
C ARG A 442 -4.57 -5.90 -33.47
N SER A 443 -5.52 -5.25 -32.80
CA SER A 443 -6.78 -4.81 -33.43
C SER A 443 -6.57 -3.58 -34.33
N SER A 444 -5.57 -2.75 -34.02
CA SER A 444 -5.27 -1.50 -34.72
C SER A 444 -4.30 -1.65 -35.91
N ARG A 445 -3.50 -2.72 -35.99
CA ARG A 445 -2.48 -2.92 -37.05
C ARG A 445 -2.75 -4.20 -37.86
N SER A 446 -2.55 -4.12 -39.18
CA SER A 446 -2.75 -5.25 -40.11
C SER A 446 -1.54 -6.17 -40.27
N SER A 447 -0.39 -5.79 -39.72
CA SER A 447 0.85 -6.59 -39.73
C SER A 447 1.32 -6.77 -38.29
N ASP A 448 1.77 -7.98 -37.95
CA ASP A 448 2.18 -8.39 -36.61
C ASP A 448 3.71 -8.15 -36.47
N PRO A 449 4.18 -6.96 -36.01
CA PRO A 449 5.56 -6.85 -35.54
C PRO A 449 5.75 -7.86 -34.42
N SER A 450 6.91 -8.53 -34.35
CA SER A 450 7.06 -9.61 -33.38
C SER A 450 6.84 -9.06 -31.97
N ALA A 451 5.77 -9.47 -31.30
CA ALA A 451 5.37 -8.92 -29.99
C ALA A 451 6.48 -9.02 -28.92
N CYS A 452 7.44 -9.90 -29.15
CA CYS A 452 8.65 -10.05 -28.34
C CYS A 452 9.62 -8.87 -28.47
N GLU A 453 9.72 -8.19 -29.62
CA GLU A 453 10.63 -7.03 -29.84
C GLU A 453 10.37 -5.89 -28.87
N TRP A 454 9.12 -5.72 -28.45
CA TRP A 454 8.67 -4.69 -27.52
C TRP A 454 8.12 -5.29 -26.24
N GLY A 455 8.51 -6.54 -25.94
CA GLY A 455 8.30 -7.17 -24.63
C GLY A 455 6.84 -7.41 -24.24
N CYS A 456 5.92 -7.49 -25.19
CA CYS A 456 4.47 -7.49 -24.94
C CYS A 456 3.76 -8.79 -25.37
N ASN A 457 4.51 -9.87 -25.66
CA ASN A 457 3.90 -11.13 -26.07
C ASN A 457 3.20 -11.82 -24.88
N PRO A 458 1.86 -11.97 -24.89
CA PRO A 458 1.12 -12.54 -23.76
C PRO A 458 1.44 -14.03 -23.54
N HIS A 459 1.75 -14.78 -24.60
CA HIS A 459 2.13 -16.18 -24.47
C HIS A 459 3.48 -16.32 -23.76
N CYS A 460 4.44 -15.44 -24.07
CA CYS A 460 5.71 -15.42 -23.36
C CYS A 460 5.54 -15.05 -21.90
N HIS A 461 4.78 -13.99 -21.59
CA HIS A 461 4.53 -13.56 -20.21
C HIS A 461 3.92 -14.67 -19.34
N PHE A 462 2.86 -15.32 -19.83
CA PHE A 462 2.23 -16.40 -19.09
C PHE A 462 3.15 -17.62 -18.93
N THR A 463 3.87 -17.99 -20.00
CA THR A 463 4.77 -19.16 -19.97
C THR A 463 5.94 -18.95 -19.03
N LEU A 464 6.56 -17.76 -19.07
CA LEU A 464 7.68 -17.40 -18.21
C LEU A 464 7.24 -17.24 -16.75
N LEU A 465 6.03 -16.72 -16.50
CA LEU A 465 5.41 -16.72 -15.16
C LEU A 465 5.25 -18.15 -14.63
N LEU A 466 4.70 -19.07 -15.42
CA LEU A 466 4.62 -20.47 -14.99
C LEU A 466 6.01 -21.08 -14.80
N GLY A 467 6.99 -20.70 -15.62
CA GLY A 467 8.38 -21.07 -15.44
C GLY A 467 8.95 -20.63 -14.09
N SER A 468 8.71 -19.38 -13.66
CA SER A 468 9.16 -18.88 -12.35
C SER A 468 8.44 -19.57 -11.18
N LEU A 469 7.23 -20.05 -11.40
CA LEU A 469 6.46 -20.84 -10.43
C LEU A 469 6.74 -22.35 -10.52
N SER A 470 7.75 -22.77 -11.29
CA SER A 470 8.08 -24.19 -11.51
C SER A 470 6.90 -25.03 -12.05
N PHE A 471 5.97 -24.39 -12.75
CA PHE A 471 4.72 -24.98 -13.26
C PHE A 471 3.82 -25.57 -12.17
N ASP A 472 3.93 -25.07 -10.93
CA ASP A 472 3.12 -25.52 -9.81
C ASP A 472 1.70 -24.96 -9.90
N HIS A 473 0.72 -25.85 -10.09
CA HIS A 473 -0.69 -25.49 -10.17
C HIS A 473 -1.28 -25.06 -8.81
N THR A 474 -0.62 -25.38 -7.69
CA THR A 474 -1.08 -24.99 -6.35
C THR A 474 -0.91 -23.50 -6.11
N VAL A 475 0.22 -22.92 -6.55
CA VAL A 475 0.42 -21.46 -6.49
C VAL A 475 -0.61 -20.70 -7.34
N LEU A 476 -0.95 -21.22 -8.53
CA LEU A 476 -2.02 -20.64 -9.35
C LEU A 476 -3.39 -20.73 -8.68
N LEU A 477 -3.63 -21.80 -7.92
CA LEU A 477 -4.85 -21.95 -7.15
C LEU A 477 -4.92 -20.91 -6.03
N ASP A 478 -3.81 -20.67 -5.34
CA ASP A 478 -3.73 -19.65 -4.29
C ASP A 478 -4.01 -18.26 -4.85
N PHE A 479 -3.43 -17.89 -6.00
CA PHE A 479 -3.78 -16.65 -6.69
C PHE A 479 -5.25 -16.56 -7.13
N LEU A 480 -5.90 -17.69 -7.44
CA LEU A 480 -7.32 -17.69 -7.81
C LEU A 480 -8.25 -17.57 -6.60
N ILE A 481 -7.79 -17.95 -5.40
CA ILE A 481 -8.60 -17.93 -4.18
C ILE A 481 -8.38 -16.63 -3.39
N SER A 482 -7.19 -16.06 -3.45
CA SER A 482 -6.84 -14.77 -2.83
C SER A 482 -7.54 -13.59 -3.52
N ASP A 483 -7.90 -12.58 -2.74
CA ASP A 483 -8.42 -11.28 -3.17
C ASP A 483 -7.32 -10.21 -3.32
N GLU A 484 -6.07 -10.54 -2.98
CA GLU A 484 -4.93 -9.61 -3.01
C GLU A 484 -4.51 -9.23 -4.45
N THR A 485 -4.78 -10.11 -5.42
CA THR A 485 -4.37 -9.93 -6.82
C THR A 485 -5.56 -9.95 -7.78
N CYS A 486 -5.42 -9.27 -8.92
CA CYS A 486 -6.40 -9.36 -10.01
C CYS A 486 -6.23 -10.62 -10.88
N PHE A 487 -5.70 -11.73 -10.31
CA PHE A 487 -5.31 -12.90 -11.09
C PHE A 487 -6.48 -13.57 -11.80
N LEU A 488 -7.67 -13.63 -11.19
CA LEU A 488 -8.85 -14.17 -11.85
C LEU A 488 -9.17 -13.44 -13.16
N GLU A 489 -9.13 -12.10 -13.16
CA GLU A 489 -9.39 -11.29 -14.34
C GLU A 489 -8.34 -11.53 -15.42
N TYR A 490 -7.07 -11.52 -15.03
CA TYR A 490 -5.95 -11.82 -15.92
C TYR A 490 -6.07 -13.23 -16.53
N CYS A 491 -6.28 -14.24 -15.68
CA CYS A 491 -6.35 -15.64 -16.07
C CYS A 491 -7.48 -15.86 -17.08
N VAL A 492 -8.69 -15.35 -16.80
CA VAL A 492 -9.82 -15.49 -17.73
C VAL A 492 -9.55 -14.78 -19.06
N LEU A 493 -8.95 -13.59 -19.04
CA LEU A 493 -8.58 -12.85 -20.24
C LEU A 493 -7.54 -13.61 -21.08
N TYR A 494 -6.50 -14.12 -20.43
CA TYR A 494 -5.45 -14.90 -21.08
C TYR A 494 -5.96 -16.23 -21.64
N LEU A 495 -6.73 -17.00 -20.87
CA LEU A 495 -7.23 -18.30 -21.32
C LEU A 495 -8.17 -18.16 -22.53
N LYS A 496 -8.96 -17.09 -22.61
CA LYS A 496 -9.73 -16.76 -23.83
C LYS A 496 -8.82 -16.51 -25.02
N HIS A 497 -7.74 -15.76 -24.82
CA HIS A 497 -6.77 -15.48 -25.87
C HIS A 497 -6.04 -16.76 -26.32
N LEU A 498 -5.57 -17.58 -25.38
CA LEU A 498 -4.92 -18.87 -25.61
C LEU A 498 -5.83 -19.85 -26.37
N CYS A 499 -7.11 -19.94 -25.99
CA CYS A 499 -8.10 -20.74 -26.70
C CYS A 499 -8.19 -20.37 -28.18
N ASN A 500 -8.05 -19.09 -28.54
CA ASN A 500 -8.20 -18.64 -29.93
C ASN A 500 -6.88 -18.75 -30.73
N HIS A 501 -5.73 -18.66 -30.06
CA HIS A 501 -4.40 -18.55 -30.69
C HIS A 501 -3.43 -19.63 -30.22
N TRP A 502 -3.87 -20.89 -30.22
CA TRP A 502 -3.07 -22.03 -29.74
C TRP A 502 -1.75 -22.21 -30.50
N GLN A 503 -1.75 -22.03 -31.82
CA GLN A 503 -0.52 -22.19 -32.62
C GLN A 503 0.51 -21.09 -32.32
N ASP A 504 0.06 -19.86 -32.08
CA ASP A 504 0.92 -18.73 -31.72
C ASP A 504 1.57 -18.97 -30.35
N PHE A 505 0.83 -19.59 -29.42
CA PHE A 505 1.34 -20.07 -28.15
C PHE A 505 2.45 -21.12 -28.34
N CYS A 506 2.22 -22.17 -29.14
CA CYS A 506 3.23 -23.20 -29.39
C CYS A 506 4.50 -22.61 -30.02
N ASN A 507 4.35 -21.69 -30.98
CA ASN A 507 5.46 -20.98 -31.59
C ASN A 507 6.24 -20.14 -30.57
N ALA A 508 5.54 -19.46 -29.64
CA ALA A 508 6.18 -18.69 -28.57
C ALA A 508 6.95 -19.60 -27.61
N CYS A 509 6.41 -20.77 -27.25
CA CYS A 509 7.11 -21.75 -26.44
C CYS A 509 8.41 -22.22 -27.09
N CYS A 510 8.39 -22.60 -28.37
CA CYS A 510 9.59 -23.02 -29.09
C CYS A 510 10.65 -21.91 -29.15
N ARG A 511 10.25 -20.64 -29.30
CA ARG A 511 11.18 -19.50 -29.31
C ARG A 511 11.88 -19.32 -27.96
N ILE A 512 11.15 -19.50 -26.86
CA ILE A 512 11.72 -19.42 -25.51
C ILE A 512 12.74 -20.55 -25.34
N GLU A 513 12.37 -21.80 -25.63
CA GLU A 513 13.26 -22.96 -25.50
C GLU A 513 14.56 -22.80 -26.30
N ASN A 514 14.46 -22.32 -27.55
CA ASN A 514 15.64 -22.07 -28.38
C ASN A 514 16.55 -20.97 -27.79
N SER A 515 15.96 -19.95 -27.16
CA SER A 515 16.71 -18.86 -26.51
C SER A 515 17.44 -19.33 -25.24
N GLU A 516 16.94 -20.37 -24.56
CA GLU A 516 17.59 -20.96 -23.38
C GLU A 516 18.73 -21.92 -23.79
N THR A 517 18.59 -22.65 -24.91
CA THR A 517 19.61 -23.61 -25.35
C THR A 517 20.91 -22.99 -25.87
N GLU A 518 20.91 -21.72 -26.27
CA GLU A 518 22.11 -21.01 -26.72
C GLU A 518 22.99 -20.48 -25.57
N THR A 519 22.54 -20.57 -24.31
CA THR A 519 23.29 -20.09 -23.14
C THR A 519 23.12 -21.01 -21.93
N HIS A 520 24.22 -21.58 -21.43
CA HIS A 520 24.19 -22.38 -20.21
C HIS A 520 23.71 -21.53 -19.01
N THR A 521 22.71 -22.06 -18.27
CA THR A 521 22.18 -21.66 -16.94
C THR A 521 21.32 -20.38 -16.84
N LEU A 522 20.00 -20.54 -17.00
CA LEU A 522 18.99 -19.67 -16.38
C LEU A 522 18.60 -20.26 -15.02
N SER A 523 19.10 -19.65 -13.93
CA SER A 523 18.51 -19.79 -12.61
C SER A 523 17.71 -18.52 -12.32
N LEU A 524 16.41 -18.54 -12.65
CA LEU A 524 15.46 -17.58 -12.09
C LEU A 524 15.30 -17.85 -10.58
N PRO A 525 14.93 -16.83 -9.76
CA PRO A 525 14.92 -16.97 -8.30
C PRO A 525 14.03 -18.13 -7.87
N HIS A 526 14.59 -19.03 -7.07
CA HIS A 526 13.83 -20.03 -6.33
C HIS A 526 13.05 -19.29 -5.23
N PHE A 527 11.72 -19.33 -5.29
CA PHE A 527 10.89 -19.05 -4.13
C PHE A 527 11.02 -20.25 -3.18
N SER A 528 11.60 -20.06 -2.00
CA SER A 528 11.53 -21.05 -0.93
C SER A 528 11.52 -20.35 0.42
N GLU A 529 10.45 -20.59 1.17
CA GLU A 529 10.31 -20.31 2.58
C GLU A 529 11.42 -21.03 3.37
N ALA A 530 12.28 -20.27 4.04
CA ALA A 530 13.25 -20.83 4.96
C ALA A 530 12.57 -21.15 6.31
N SER A 531 12.13 -22.40 6.46
CA SER A 531 11.93 -23.01 7.78
C SER A 531 13.29 -23.49 8.32
N GLU A 532 13.86 -22.75 9.26
CA GLU A 532 15.07 -23.19 9.98
C GLU A 532 14.72 -24.29 10.99
N THR A 533 15.16 -25.52 10.71
CA THR A 533 15.22 -26.59 11.72
C THR A 533 16.65 -26.70 12.21
N SER A 534 16.89 -26.28 13.44
CA SER A 534 18.19 -26.31 14.10
C SER A 534 18.47 -27.68 14.73
N GLN A 535 19.70 -28.19 14.55
CA GLN A 535 20.32 -29.12 15.49
C GLN A 535 21.82 -28.86 15.65
N PRO A 536 22.39 -29.11 16.85
CA PRO A 536 23.63 -28.49 17.33
C PRO A 536 24.85 -29.41 17.19
N ARG A 537 26.05 -28.80 17.15
CA ARG A 537 27.31 -29.49 17.46
C ARG A 537 28.20 -28.62 18.36
N ASP A 538 28.45 -29.15 19.56
CA ASP A 538 29.51 -28.79 20.52
C ASP A 538 30.91 -28.99 19.88
N ASP A 539 32.06 -28.38 20.24
CA ASP A 539 32.63 -27.65 21.39
C ASP A 539 34.06 -27.16 20.92
N PRO A 540 35.06 -26.70 21.73
CA PRO A 540 35.16 -25.52 22.60
C PRO A 540 36.40 -24.60 22.36
N GLN A 541 36.36 -23.40 22.98
CA GLN A 541 37.46 -22.57 23.54
C GLN A 541 38.44 -21.75 22.65
N SER A 542 38.32 -20.40 22.69
CA SER A 542 39.31 -19.50 23.34
C SER A 542 38.73 -18.08 23.56
N LYS A 543 39.09 -17.46 24.71
CA LYS A 543 38.61 -16.18 25.30
C LYS A 543 39.44 -15.00 24.69
N VAL A 544 39.03 -13.72 24.56
CA VAL A 544 38.55 -12.67 25.52
C VAL A 544 38.06 -11.42 24.69
N PRO A 545 37.65 -10.27 25.27
CA PRO A 545 36.27 -9.80 25.46
C PRO A 545 35.85 -8.64 24.51
N GLY A 546 34.64 -8.69 23.97
CA GLY A 546 34.07 -7.57 23.23
C GLY A 546 32.57 -7.71 23.06
N PHE A 547 31.83 -6.78 23.68
CA PHE A 547 30.50 -6.30 23.28
C PHE A 547 29.54 -7.32 22.66
N ARG A 548 28.65 -7.89 23.48
CA ARG A 548 27.37 -8.43 23.00
C ARG A 548 26.41 -7.26 22.76
N PRO A 549 25.85 -7.08 21.55
CA PRO A 549 24.58 -6.40 21.41
C PRO A 549 23.55 -7.27 22.14
N SER A 550 23.00 -6.72 23.22
CA SER A 550 21.83 -7.28 23.89
C SER A 550 20.72 -7.40 22.86
N LEU A 551 20.18 -8.61 22.72
CA LEU A 551 18.89 -8.86 22.12
C LEU A 551 17.90 -7.88 22.79
N VAL A 552 17.27 -7.04 21.99
CA VAL A 552 16.40 -5.98 22.50
C VAL A 552 15.16 -6.68 23.07
N ASP A 553 14.96 -6.51 24.38
CA ASP A 553 13.72 -6.88 25.06
C ASP A 553 12.57 -6.08 24.43
N TYR A 554 11.71 -6.78 23.70
CA TYR A 554 10.41 -6.26 23.32
C TYR A 554 9.48 -6.41 24.53
N GLU A 555 9.51 -5.44 25.43
CA GLU A 555 8.41 -5.19 26.37
C GLU A 555 7.70 -3.88 25.99
N CYS A 556 6.40 -4.04 25.71
CA CYS A 556 5.33 -3.03 25.73
C CYS A 556 5.22 -1.99 24.59
N SER A 557 4.37 -2.31 23.61
CA SER A 557 3.30 -1.38 23.19
C SER A 557 2.04 -2.19 22.88
N GLU A 558 1.17 -2.29 23.88
CA GLU A 558 -0.20 -2.77 23.81
C GLU A 558 -1.03 -1.83 22.91
N ASP A 559 -1.46 -2.30 21.75
CA ASP A 559 -2.67 -1.85 21.04
C ASP A 559 -3.21 -3.08 20.29
N SER A 560 -3.66 -4.07 21.04
CA SER A 560 -4.54 -5.12 20.52
C SER A 560 -5.96 -4.64 20.79
N GLU A 561 -6.64 -4.15 19.75
CA GLU A 561 -8.08 -3.99 19.81
C GLU A 561 -8.69 -5.39 19.63
N ASP A 562 -9.37 -5.87 20.67
CA ASP A 562 -10.13 -7.10 20.65
C ASP A 562 -11.21 -7.02 19.55
N GLU A 563 -11.00 -7.72 18.44
CA GLU A 563 -12.08 -8.05 17.51
C GLU A 563 -12.94 -9.17 18.12
N ASP A 564 -13.98 -8.79 18.84
CA ASP A 564 -15.08 -9.69 19.20
C ASP A 564 -15.81 -10.14 17.92
N ARG A 565 -15.36 -11.25 17.32
CA ARG A 565 -16.11 -12.00 16.30
C ARG A 565 -17.36 -12.62 16.93
N SER A 566 -18.39 -11.80 17.11
CA SER A 566 -19.74 -12.27 17.36
C SER A 566 -20.35 -12.81 16.06
N VAL A 567 -20.08 -14.09 15.79
CA VAL A 567 -20.77 -14.86 14.75
C VAL A 567 -22.18 -15.17 15.25
N SER A 568 -23.12 -14.25 15.07
CA SER A 568 -24.55 -14.57 15.16
C SER A 568 -25.40 -13.53 14.46
N ASN A 569 -25.86 -13.87 13.25
CA ASN A 569 -27.24 -13.74 12.77
C ASN A 569 -27.24 -13.72 11.24
N LEU A 570 -27.56 -14.86 10.62
CA LEU A 570 -28.35 -14.92 9.38
C LEU A 570 -28.82 -16.37 9.17
N GLN A 571 -29.82 -16.79 9.94
CA GLN A 571 -30.75 -17.85 9.53
C GLN A 571 -32.17 -17.51 9.98
N LYS A 572 -33.03 -17.13 9.02
CA LYS A 572 -34.33 -17.76 8.77
C LYS A 572 -35.17 -16.97 7.76
N ARG A 573 -35.35 -17.53 6.56
CA ARG A 573 -36.69 -17.78 6.04
C ARG A 573 -36.77 -19.21 5.50
N ARG A 574 -37.80 -19.91 5.96
CA ARG A 574 -38.13 -21.33 5.77
C ARG A 574 -38.70 -21.61 4.38
N ASN A 575 -38.55 -22.84 3.92
CA ASN A 575 -39.63 -23.84 3.69
C ASN A 575 -38.94 -25.22 3.48
N ALA A 576 -39.13 -26.20 4.37
CA ALA A 576 -40.04 -27.38 4.26
C ALA A 576 -39.51 -28.43 3.23
N GLU A 577 -39.29 -29.73 3.46
CA GLU A 577 -39.65 -30.74 4.49
C GLU A 577 -38.68 -31.97 4.33
N GLU A 578 -38.39 -32.63 5.46
CA GLU A 578 -37.88 -33.99 5.84
C GLU A 578 -37.64 -35.18 4.85
N PRO A 579 -37.09 -36.36 5.27
CA PRO A 579 -36.24 -36.71 6.44
C PRO A 579 -35.03 -37.68 6.19
N VAL A 580 -34.06 -37.60 7.11
CA VAL A 580 -33.34 -38.66 7.86
C VAL A 580 -33.01 -40.04 7.22
N ALA A 581 -31.71 -40.39 7.24
CA ALA A 581 -31.24 -41.74 7.61
C ALA A 581 -29.86 -41.66 8.30
N GLU A 582 -29.86 -41.88 9.61
CA GLU A 582 -28.68 -42.21 10.42
C GLU A 582 -28.20 -43.63 10.12
N ILE A 583 -26.90 -43.85 9.95
CA ILE A 583 -26.23 -45.09 10.39
C ILE A 583 -24.86 -44.73 10.97
N ASN A 584 -24.74 -44.87 12.29
CA ASN A 584 -23.50 -45.02 13.04
C ASN A 584 -22.84 -46.36 12.71
N MET A 585 -21.51 -46.41 12.64
CA MET A 585 -20.75 -47.56 13.15
C MET A 585 -19.36 -47.14 13.64
N SER A 586 -19.08 -47.60 14.85
CA SER A 586 -17.93 -47.31 15.71
C SER A 586 -16.80 -48.33 15.57
N LYS A 587 -15.56 -47.84 15.73
CA LYS A 587 -14.35 -48.43 16.37
C LYS A 587 -14.19 -49.96 16.49
N ALA A 588 -13.04 -50.44 15.99
CA ALA A 588 -11.99 -51.28 16.63
C ALA A 588 -11.08 -51.77 15.48
N GLY A 589 -9.76 -51.95 15.55
CA GLY A 589 -8.78 -52.08 16.61
C GLY A 589 -7.59 -52.82 15.97
N GLU A 590 -6.38 -52.48 16.38
CA GLU A 590 -5.06 -52.85 15.86
C GLU A 590 -4.80 -54.34 15.52
N GLN A 591 -4.00 -54.60 14.49
CA GLN A 591 -2.82 -55.48 14.60
C GLN A 591 -1.87 -55.33 13.41
N ALA A 592 -0.60 -55.05 13.75
CA ALA A 592 0.54 -54.98 12.86
C ALA A 592 1.15 -56.37 12.61
N VAL A 593 1.57 -56.67 11.38
CA VAL A 593 2.66 -57.62 11.06
C VAL A 593 3.43 -57.11 9.84
N CYS A 594 4.76 -57.17 9.95
CA CYS A 594 5.79 -56.69 9.03
C CYS A 594 6.25 -57.78 8.04
N GLY A 595 6.81 -57.35 6.90
CA GLY A 595 7.55 -58.14 5.90
C GLY A 595 6.94 -57.99 4.50
N SER A 596 7.63 -57.61 3.43
CA SER A 596 9.05 -57.57 3.13
C SER A 596 9.31 -56.66 1.91
N ALA A 597 10.58 -56.29 1.76
CA ALA A 597 11.16 -55.42 0.73
C ALA A 597 10.99 -55.90 -0.73
N ASP A 598 11.45 -55.02 -1.63
CA ASP A 598 11.75 -55.19 -3.06
C ASP A 598 10.70 -54.65 -4.04
N THR A 599 10.76 -53.35 -4.36
CA THR A 599 11.49 -52.82 -5.53
C THR A 599 11.21 -51.32 -5.66
N VAL A 600 12.17 -50.51 -5.23
CA VAL A 600 12.25 -49.09 -5.58
C VAL A 600 12.85 -49.02 -6.98
N GLU A 601 12.00 -48.92 -8.00
CA GLU A 601 12.43 -48.41 -9.31
C GLU A 601 12.09 -46.93 -9.40
N LYS A 602 13.14 -46.13 -9.21
CA LYS A 602 13.25 -44.74 -9.68
C LYS A 602 12.80 -44.67 -11.14
N ILE A 603 11.57 -44.23 -11.37
CA ILE A 603 11.21 -43.62 -12.66
C ILE A 603 11.62 -42.15 -12.57
N SER A 604 12.92 -41.92 -12.65
CA SER A 604 13.47 -40.68 -13.21
C SER A 604 13.26 -40.73 -14.72
N THR A 605 12.03 -40.49 -15.19
CA THR A 605 11.80 -40.17 -16.59
C THR A 605 11.88 -38.67 -16.76
N ALA A 606 13.04 -38.21 -17.23
CA ALA A 606 13.09 -36.99 -18.02
C ALA A 606 12.06 -37.15 -19.16
N SER A 607 10.91 -36.52 -19.01
CA SER A 607 9.90 -36.48 -20.08
C SER A 607 10.33 -35.40 -21.07
N PRO A 608 10.42 -35.68 -22.38
CA PRO A 608 10.72 -34.67 -23.40
C PRO A 608 9.44 -33.87 -23.69
N VAL A 609 8.83 -33.33 -22.64
CA VAL A 609 7.65 -32.49 -22.78
C VAL A 609 8.17 -31.07 -22.87
N GLY A 610 8.15 -30.55 -24.10
CA GLY A 610 8.43 -29.14 -24.36
C GLY A 610 7.55 -28.23 -23.50
N LEU A 611 7.93 -26.97 -23.42
CA LEU A 611 7.37 -25.93 -22.60
C LEU A 611 5.83 -25.82 -22.76
N SER A 612 5.33 -25.96 -23.99
CA SER A 612 3.89 -25.99 -24.28
C SER A 612 3.16 -27.13 -23.56
N GLY A 613 3.78 -28.30 -23.46
CA GLY A 613 3.21 -29.45 -22.76
C GLY A 613 3.29 -29.34 -21.24
N LYS A 614 4.31 -28.66 -20.69
CA LYS A 614 4.38 -28.35 -19.24
C LYS A 614 3.26 -27.40 -18.83
N VAL A 615 3.04 -26.33 -19.61
CA VAL A 615 1.92 -25.40 -19.41
C VAL A 615 0.58 -26.12 -19.51
N ALA A 616 0.38 -26.96 -20.54
CA ALA A 616 -0.85 -27.72 -20.70
C ALA A 616 -1.13 -28.68 -19.54
N LEU A 617 -0.08 -29.35 -19.02
CA LEU A 617 -0.19 -30.22 -17.84
C LEU A 617 -0.59 -29.42 -16.60
N CYS A 618 0.11 -28.33 -16.30
CA CYS A 618 -0.20 -27.44 -15.17
C CYS A 618 -1.65 -26.95 -15.20
N LEU A 619 -2.15 -26.48 -16.36
CA LEU A 619 -3.55 -26.06 -16.51
C LEU A 619 -4.56 -27.21 -16.34
N THR A 620 -4.19 -28.43 -16.72
CA THR A 620 -5.03 -29.64 -16.56
C THR A 620 -5.13 -30.05 -15.09
N GLU A 621 -4.02 -29.98 -14.36
CA GLU A 621 -3.98 -30.22 -12.91
C GLU A 621 -4.80 -29.15 -12.17
N LEU A 622 -4.61 -27.87 -12.50
CA LEU A 622 -5.38 -26.76 -11.96
C LEU A 622 -6.90 -26.98 -12.17
N ARG A 623 -7.32 -27.35 -13.39
CA ARG A 623 -8.71 -27.69 -13.68
C ARG A 623 -9.24 -28.79 -12.77
N THR A 624 -8.45 -29.83 -12.57
CA THR A 624 -8.83 -31.00 -11.78
C THR A 624 -9.04 -30.61 -10.31
N VAL A 625 -8.14 -29.80 -9.75
CA VAL A 625 -8.26 -29.31 -8.37
C VAL A 625 -9.44 -28.37 -8.20
N ILE A 626 -9.64 -27.39 -9.11
CA ILE A 626 -10.81 -26.49 -9.07
C ILE A 626 -12.11 -27.29 -9.17
N THR A 627 -12.17 -28.30 -10.04
CA THR A 627 -13.37 -29.16 -10.17
C THR A 627 -13.67 -29.89 -8.86
N ARG A 628 -12.64 -30.41 -8.17
CA ARG A 628 -12.77 -31.09 -6.88
C ARG A 628 -13.20 -30.15 -5.76
N LEU A 629 -12.69 -28.92 -5.72
CA LEU A 629 -13.08 -27.92 -4.72
C LEU A 629 -14.52 -27.45 -4.95
N HIS A 630 -14.87 -27.18 -6.20
CA HIS A 630 -16.22 -26.75 -6.57
C HIS A 630 -17.27 -27.83 -6.29
N SER A 631 -16.99 -29.10 -6.58
CA SER A 631 -17.93 -30.19 -6.28
C SER A 631 -18.16 -30.41 -4.77
N ARG A 632 -17.24 -29.91 -3.93
CA ARG A 632 -17.35 -29.92 -2.46
C ARG A 632 -17.86 -28.61 -1.87
N GLY A 633 -18.17 -27.60 -2.69
CA GLY A 633 -18.59 -26.28 -2.21
C GLY A 633 -17.49 -25.49 -1.48
N LEU A 634 -16.22 -25.80 -1.73
CA LEU A 634 -15.05 -25.18 -1.06
C LEU A 634 -14.37 -24.10 -1.90
N PHE A 635 -14.88 -23.80 -3.09
CA PHE A 635 -14.31 -22.77 -3.96
C PHE A 635 -15.03 -21.44 -3.72
N PRO A 636 -14.32 -20.30 -3.55
CA PRO A 636 -14.88 -19.05 -3.02
C PRO A 636 -15.94 -18.39 -3.91
N TYR A 637 -15.98 -18.71 -5.20
CA TYR A 637 -16.95 -18.18 -6.17
C TYR A 637 -17.36 -19.26 -7.18
N ASN A 638 -18.17 -18.92 -8.19
CA ASN A 638 -18.59 -19.87 -9.22
C ASN A 638 -17.53 -19.99 -10.33
N PRO A 639 -16.79 -21.12 -10.45
CA PRO A 639 -15.73 -21.28 -11.43
C PRO A 639 -16.21 -21.85 -12.77
N THR A 640 -17.52 -21.94 -13.02
CA THR A 640 -18.06 -22.65 -14.20
C THR A 640 -17.50 -22.12 -15.53
N SER A 641 -17.37 -20.80 -15.68
CA SER A 641 -16.80 -20.18 -16.90
C SER A 641 -15.31 -20.47 -17.04
N LEU A 642 -14.56 -20.44 -15.93
CA LEU A 642 -13.13 -20.77 -15.91
C LEU A 642 -12.89 -22.25 -16.27
N LEU A 643 -13.67 -23.16 -15.68
CA LEU A 643 -13.61 -24.59 -15.99
C LEU A 643 -13.91 -24.90 -17.46
N LYS A 644 -14.83 -24.16 -18.10
CA LYS A 644 -15.11 -24.29 -19.54
C LYS A 644 -13.89 -23.93 -20.39
N LEU A 645 -13.21 -22.82 -20.07
CA LEU A 645 -12.00 -22.40 -20.78
C LEU A 645 -10.87 -23.41 -20.62
N LEU A 646 -10.64 -23.89 -19.40
CA LEU A 646 -9.61 -24.89 -19.11
C LEU A 646 -9.85 -26.22 -19.87
N ARG A 647 -11.11 -26.68 -19.95
CA ARG A 647 -11.46 -27.87 -20.76
C ARG A 647 -11.17 -27.67 -22.25
N ALA A 648 -11.46 -26.48 -22.78
CA ALA A 648 -11.19 -26.19 -24.19
C ALA A 648 -9.68 -26.26 -24.49
N ILE A 649 -8.85 -25.76 -23.58
CA ILE A 649 -7.39 -25.84 -23.71
C ILE A 649 -6.88 -27.28 -23.64
N GLU A 650 -7.38 -28.08 -22.69
CA GLU A 650 -7.04 -29.50 -22.56
C GLU A 650 -7.31 -30.26 -23.87
N THR A 651 -8.47 -30.04 -24.50
CA THR A 651 -8.78 -30.68 -25.79
C THR A 651 -7.81 -30.31 -26.91
N LYS A 652 -7.30 -29.07 -26.94
CA LYS A 652 -6.31 -28.63 -27.92
C LYS A 652 -4.93 -29.25 -27.68
N GLY A 653 -4.49 -29.29 -26.43
CA GLY A 653 -3.22 -29.92 -26.05
C GLY A 653 -3.17 -31.42 -26.33
N HIS A 654 -4.31 -32.12 -26.23
CA HIS A 654 -4.40 -33.53 -26.63
C HIS A 654 -4.34 -33.73 -28.15
N LEU A 655 -4.91 -32.81 -28.93
CA LEU A 655 -4.92 -32.90 -30.39
C LEU A 655 -3.50 -32.78 -30.97
N GLU A 656 -2.65 -31.93 -30.39
CA GLU A 656 -1.25 -31.81 -30.80
C GLU A 656 -0.40 -33.05 -30.50
N LYS A 657 -0.63 -33.70 -29.35
CA LYS A 657 0.03 -34.98 -29.02
C LYS A 657 -0.30 -36.09 -30.01
N LEU A 658 -1.44 -36.01 -30.69
CA LEU A 658 -1.86 -36.96 -31.73
C LEU A 658 -1.30 -36.62 -33.13
N THR A 659 -0.94 -35.36 -33.39
CA THR A 659 -0.40 -34.90 -34.68
C THR A 659 1.12 -34.79 -34.74
N ALA A 660 1.83 -34.95 -33.63
CA ALA A 660 3.30 -35.05 -33.63
C ALA A 660 3.72 -36.31 -34.42
N PRO A 661 4.47 -36.19 -35.53
CA PRO A 661 4.91 -37.37 -36.27
C PRO A 661 5.79 -38.20 -35.36
N GLN A 662 5.40 -39.47 -35.14
CA GLN A 662 6.28 -40.46 -34.55
C GLN A 662 7.44 -40.73 -35.52
N LEU A 663 8.46 -39.87 -35.48
CA LEU A 663 9.77 -40.22 -36.00
C LEU A 663 10.35 -41.28 -35.05
N LYS A 664 10.27 -42.53 -35.51
CA LYS A 664 11.04 -43.66 -35.01
C LYS A 664 12.52 -43.49 -35.32
#